data_AF-A0A2V5Y6D2-F1
#
_entry.id   AF-A0A2V5Y6D2-F1
#
_cell.length_a   1.000
_cell.length_b   1.000
_cell.length_c   1.000
_cell.angle_alpha   90.00
_cell.angle_beta   90.00
_cell.angle_gamma   90.00
#
_symmetry.space_group_name_H-M   'P 1'
#
loop_
_entity.id
_entity.type
_entity.pdbx_description
1 polymer ?
#
loop_
_entity_poly.entity_id
_entity_poly.type
_entity_poly.pdbx_seq_one_letter_code
_entity_poly.pdbx_strand_id
1 'polypeptide(L)'
;MQQISAFSRPQTVPAVPAASRPKLWILDSWRDLILYVGTPLLLVPVFALAQTRWRPQDIYLFVAAFGAMGHHLPGMIRAYGDRALFERFKWRFILAPLFLLAVCVAFFWWDLKGILLVVFFWGVWHGLMQTYGFCRIYDAKAGTFDALTRRLDFAMCVIWFATAVALSPYRLSDTLDTYYMCGGPFIAPSFIQHVQQLILFAAITVSVLFLLHFGRLWIIGKRPNPVKLALLITSIAFWWYCNNLVANILVGIALFEVFHDVQYLSLVWIYNRNRVEKDTNIGGFMRFIFRRSGSLIGLYVGLVFAYGSLSYFNAHLGIETVKRVLTGVVTASTLLHFYYDGFIWKVRERSTRQSLGLAGGTADVSLGGILPSWAWHGFKWVAVFVVPLSALWFWQTHLMVPELQRRAWLVADVPGGAKQHFDYGVALQKEGRWEDAEEQYKGALRFNPADPKSHMDLAVVLTAQAKFDAAAPHMEEALHLQPNNGEFHFNYASLLQRLGRGDEAGPHYEAAARLLPDSPEAHYNHALFLASGGKGNDAIKELQRAVQLKPDHVDAQLKLADALFAKGDLEEARMHYVSALGADPKLAVAHNSLGRLYLTQGQISQAIVQFGEALRLNPDYKEAEENLRVARASDAQVLRQTHN
;
A
#
# COMPACT_ATOMS: atom_id res chain seq x y z
N MET A 1 40.86 -17.90 -19.86
CA MET A 1 39.74 -18.28 -20.76
C MET A 1 39.06 -19.52 -20.15
N GLN A 2 37.76 -19.66 -19.96
CA GLN A 2 36.57 -19.00 -20.49
C GLN A 2 35.68 -18.45 -19.35
N GLN A 3 35.08 -17.28 -19.58
CA GLN A 3 34.07 -16.68 -18.71
C GLN A 3 32.75 -17.46 -18.81
N ILE A 4 32.17 -17.87 -17.67
CA ILE A 4 30.87 -18.55 -17.65
C ILE A 4 29.83 -17.57 -17.08
N SER A 5 29.22 -16.79 -17.98
CA SER A 5 28.01 -16.01 -17.69
C SER A 5 26.76 -16.92 -17.74
N ALA A 6 25.58 -16.38 -17.41
CA ALA A 6 24.29 -17.08 -17.54
C ALA A 6 24.00 -17.62 -18.97
N PHE A 7 24.86 -17.32 -19.95
CA PHE A 7 24.76 -17.71 -21.36
C PHE A 7 25.66 -18.89 -21.82
N SER A 8 26.36 -19.58 -20.92
CA SER A 8 27.34 -20.64 -21.28
C SER A 8 26.75 -21.96 -21.83
N ARG A 9 27.48 -22.65 -22.73
CA ARG A 9 27.24 -24.02 -23.30
C ARG A 9 28.42 -24.97 -22.90
N PRO A 10 28.39 -26.31 -23.12
CA PRO A 10 27.49 -27.35 -22.62
C PRO A 10 28.28 -28.64 -22.21
N GLN A 11 28.75 -28.82 -20.97
CA GLN A 11 29.45 -30.08 -20.61
C GLN A 11 29.22 -30.58 -19.17
N THR A 12 27.99 -30.50 -18.65
CA THR A 12 27.75 -30.98 -17.28
C THR A 12 26.53 -31.88 -17.11
N VAL A 13 26.00 -32.48 -18.18
CA VAL A 13 24.99 -33.53 -18.03
C VAL A 13 25.58 -34.83 -18.60
N PRO A 14 26.09 -35.75 -17.78
CA PRO A 14 26.31 -37.11 -18.26
C PRO A 14 24.95 -37.69 -18.65
N ALA A 15 24.92 -38.48 -19.72
CA ALA A 15 23.76 -39.27 -20.09
C ALA A 15 23.39 -40.19 -18.92
N VAL A 16 22.13 -40.11 -18.44
CA VAL A 16 21.56 -41.12 -17.54
C VAL A 16 20.94 -42.21 -18.42
N PRO A 17 21.04 -43.51 -18.07
CA PRO A 17 20.53 -44.60 -18.88
C PRO A 17 19.02 -44.49 -19.13
N ALA A 18 18.57 -45.03 -20.27
CA ALA A 18 17.18 -45.05 -20.68
C ALA A 18 16.27 -45.85 -19.73
N ALA A 19 14.97 -45.52 -19.80
CA ALA A 19 13.80 -46.24 -19.28
C ALA A 19 13.15 -45.73 -17.97
N SER A 20 12.53 -44.55 -18.04
CA SER A 20 11.22 -44.35 -17.43
C SER A 20 10.37 -43.50 -18.38
N ARG A 21 9.09 -43.84 -18.59
CA ARG A 21 8.19 -43.02 -19.42
C ARG A 21 8.23 -41.55 -18.96
N PRO A 22 8.30 -40.57 -19.88
CA PRO A 22 8.33 -39.15 -19.50
C PRO A 22 7.12 -38.83 -18.63
N LYS A 23 7.36 -38.33 -17.43
CA LYS A 23 6.28 -37.91 -16.52
C LYS A 23 5.91 -36.49 -16.94
N LEU A 24 4.66 -36.23 -17.29
CA LEU A 24 4.26 -34.88 -17.72
C LEU A 24 4.06 -33.91 -16.53
N TRP A 25 3.87 -34.45 -15.34
CA TRP A 25 3.41 -33.71 -14.17
C TRP A 25 4.50 -33.61 -13.10
N ILE A 26 4.56 -32.46 -12.42
CA ILE A 26 5.38 -32.27 -11.22
C ILE A 26 4.85 -33.19 -10.13
N LEU A 27 3.55 -33.12 -9.87
CA LEU A 27 2.82 -33.96 -8.93
C LEU A 27 2.05 -35.05 -9.68
N ASP A 28 0.84 -34.71 -10.08
CA ASP A 28 -0.13 -35.49 -10.85
C ASP A 28 -1.02 -34.51 -11.63
N SER A 29 -1.84 -35.04 -12.55
CA SER A 29 -2.62 -34.22 -13.49
C SER A 29 -3.54 -33.22 -12.80
N TRP A 30 -4.31 -33.67 -11.83
CA TRP A 30 -5.31 -32.83 -11.16
C TRP A 30 -4.66 -31.75 -10.29
N ARG A 31 -3.65 -32.13 -9.49
CA ARG A 31 -2.98 -31.19 -8.58
C ARG A 31 -2.19 -30.12 -9.32
N ASP A 32 -1.48 -30.48 -10.39
CA ASP A 32 -0.76 -29.50 -11.20
C ASP A 32 -1.73 -28.52 -11.88
N LEU A 33 -2.85 -29.03 -12.40
CA LEU A 33 -3.87 -28.19 -13.03
C LEU A 33 -4.51 -27.22 -12.03
N ILE A 34 -4.76 -27.61 -10.78
CA ILE A 34 -5.33 -26.69 -9.78
C ILE A 34 -4.29 -25.73 -9.21
N LEU A 35 -3.15 -26.24 -8.76
CA LEU A 35 -2.21 -25.50 -7.92
C LEU A 35 -1.22 -24.66 -8.72
N TYR A 36 -0.92 -25.04 -9.97
CA TYR A 36 0.06 -24.34 -10.78
C TYR A 36 -0.57 -23.61 -11.97
N VAL A 37 -1.57 -24.20 -12.63
CA VAL A 37 -2.13 -23.65 -13.87
C VAL A 37 -3.41 -22.86 -13.63
N GLY A 38 -4.39 -23.48 -12.96
CA GLY A 38 -5.78 -23.04 -12.88
C GLY A 38 -6.15 -22.30 -11.60
N THR A 39 -5.21 -22.08 -10.68
CA THR A 39 -5.44 -21.27 -9.48
C THR A 39 -6.06 -19.89 -9.79
N PRO A 40 -5.64 -19.17 -10.86
CA PRO A 40 -6.28 -17.91 -11.25
C PRO A 40 -7.80 -18.01 -11.43
N LEU A 41 -8.30 -19.11 -11.99
CA LEU A 41 -9.74 -19.33 -12.23
C LEU A 41 -10.54 -19.46 -10.92
N LEU A 42 -9.88 -19.85 -9.83
CA LEU A 42 -10.49 -19.90 -8.50
C LEU A 42 -10.35 -18.56 -7.77
N LEU A 43 -9.23 -17.87 -7.92
CA LEU A 43 -8.96 -16.62 -7.20
C LEU A 43 -9.83 -15.45 -7.67
N VAL A 44 -10.01 -15.28 -8.98
CA VAL A 44 -10.79 -14.18 -9.54
C VAL A 44 -12.22 -14.11 -8.97
N PRO A 45 -13.04 -15.18 -9.00
CA PRO A 45 -14.40 -15.12 -8.43
C PRO A 45 -14.40 -14.95 -6.90
N VAL A 46 -13.44 -15.54 -6.19
CA VAL A 46 -13.32 -15.39 -4.74
C VAL A 46 -13.02 -13.95 -4.36
N PHE A 47 -12.11 -13.28 -5.06
CA PHE A 47 -11.78 -11.87 -4.81
C PHE A 47 -12.89 -10.92 -5.27
N ALA A 48 -13.61 -11.25 -6.35
CA ALA A 48 -14.79 -10.49 -6.74
C ALA A 48 -15.85 -10.53 -5.63
N LEU A 49 -16.10 -11.70 -5.04
CA LEU A 49 -17.01 -11.86 -3.90
C LEU A 49 -16.47 -11.20 -2.62
N ALA A 50 -15.16 -11.22 -2.39
CA ALA A 50 -14.54 -10.57 -1.23
C ALA A 50 -14.72 -9.03 -1.30
N GLN A 51 -14.57 -8.45 -2.49
CA GLN A 51 -14.72 -7.02 -2.73
C GLN A 51 -16.17 -6.52 -2.56
N THR A 52 -17.18 -7.40 -2.51
CA THR A 52 -18.54 -6.99 -2.15
C THR A 52 -18.74 -6.80 -0.64
N ARG A 53 -17.81 -7.29 0.18
CA ARG A 53 -17.90 -7.27 1.65
C ARG A 53 -16.80 -6.45 2.33
N TRP A 54 -15.62 -6.38 1.72
CA TRP A 54 -14.44 -5.76 2.31
C TRP A 54 -13.82 -4.75 1.37
N ARG A 55 -13.17 -3.73 1.94
CA ARG A 55 -12.48 -2.71 1.15
C ARG A 55 -11.21 -3.32 0.53
N PRO A 56 -10.79 -2.86 -0.67
CA PRO A 56 -9.54 -3.26 -1.30
C PRO A 56 -8.31 -3.22 -0.37
N GLN A 57 -8.22 -2.21 0.49
CA GLN A 57 -7.13 -2.03 1.45
C GLN A 57 -7.13 -3.13 2.53
N ASP A 58 -8.30 -3.53 3.01
CA ASP A 58 -8.41 -4.56 4.05
C ASP A 58 -8.02 -5.93 3.49
N ILE A 59 -8.48 -6.22 2.27
CA ILE A 59 -8.11 -7.44 1.53
C ILE A 59 -6.60 -7.47 1.32
N TYR A 60 -6.02 -6.36 0.82
CA TYR A 60 -4.58 -6.25 0.62
C TYR A 60 -3.81 -6.40 1.93
N LEU A 61 -4.22 -5.72 3.01
CA LEU A 61 -3.55 -5.80 4.31
C LEU A 61 -3.57 -7.24 4.85
N PHE A 62 -4.71 -7.92 4.72
CA PHE A 62 -4.84 -9.32 5.10
C PHE A 62 -3.89 -10.21 4.30
N VAL A 63 -3.87 -10.06 2.96
CA VAL A 63 -3.00 -10.87 2.09
C VAL A 63 -1.52 -10.53 2.31
N ALA A 64 -1.18 -9.25 2.46
CA ALA A 64 0.19 -8.80 2.72
C ALA A 64 0.70 -9.31 4.07
N ALA A 65 -0.16 -9.32 5.09
CA ALA A 65 0.19 -9.88 6.40
C ALA A 65 0.32 -11.41 6.33
N PHE A 66 -0.68 -12.13 5.81
CA PHE A 66 -0.75 -13.58 6.01
C PHE A 66 -0.26 -14.43 4.83
N GLY A 67 -0.37 -13.93 3.60
CA GLY A 67 0.20 -14.56 2.41
C GLY A 67 1.65 -14.14 2.22
N ALA A 68 1.84 -12.88 1.81
CA ALA A 68 3.14 -12.36 1.38
C ALA A 68 4.19 -12.29 2.50
N MET A 69 3.83 -12.07 3.77
CA MET A 69 4.81 -12.13 4.85
C MET A 69 5.01 -13.54 5.38
N GLY A 70 3.92 -14.30 5.54
CA GLY A 70 3.97 -15.66 6.07
C GLY A 70 4.83 -16.60 5.23
N HIS A 71 4.80 -16.46 3.90
CA HIS A 71 5.53 -17.34 2.99
C HIS A 71 7.06 -17.12 2.95
N HIS A 72 7.60 -16.15 3.71
CA HIS A 72 9.05 -15.96 3.84
C HIS A 72 9.70 -17.07 4.67
N LEU A 73 8.93 -17.57 5.65
CA LEU A 73 9.38 -18.55 6.63
C LEU A 73 10.00 -19.83 6.04
N PRO A 74 9.41 -20.48 5.02
CA PRO A 74 9.92 -21.73 4.46
C PRO A 74 11.31 -21.60 3.84
N GLY A 75 11.58 -20.50 3.12
CA GLY A 75 12.89 -20.20 2.55
C GLY A 75 13.97 -20.07 3.64
N MET A 76 13.65 -19.38 4.74
CA MET A 76 14.53 -19.24 5.90
C MET A 76 14.76 -20.57 6.61
N ILE A 77 13.69 -21.32 6.91
CA ILE A 77 13.76 -22.65 7.52
C ILE A 77 14.70 -23.55 6.71
N ARG A 78 14.64 -23.49 5.38
CA ARG A 78 15.55 -24.25 4.52
C ARG A 78 16.98 -23.76 4.60
N ALA A 79 17.21 -22.45 4.49
CA ALA A 79 18.56 -21.87 4.46
C ALA A 79 19.37 -22.23 5.72
N TYR A 80 18.71 -22.25 6.89
CA TYR A 80 19.35 -22.54 8.18
C TYR A 80 19.13 -23.98 8.68
N GLY A 81 18.11 -24.68 8.19
CA GLY A 81 17.79 -26.05 8.60
C GLY A 81 18.54 -27.14 7.82
N ASP A 82 19.05 -26.83 6.63
CA ASP A 82 19.87 -27.73 5.83
C ASP A 82 21.36 -27.49 6.06
N ARG A 83 22.00 -28.37 6.85
CA ARG A 83 23.42 -28.25 7.21
C ARG A 83 24.34 -28.25 6.00
N ALA A 84 24.07 -29.06 4.98
CA ALA A 84 24.93 -29.13 3.79
C ALA A 84 24.81 -27.87 2.94
N LEU A 85 23.58 -27.34 2.78
CA LEU A 85 23.34 -26.09 2.09
C LEU A 85 23.96 -24.91 2.85
N PHE A 86 23.78 -24.87 4.18
CA PHE A 86 24.32 -23.82 5.03
C PHE A 86 25.84 -23.79 4.95
N GLU A 87 26.54 -24.92 5.14
CA GLU A 87 28.00 -24.97 5.08
C GLU A 87 28.55 -24.49 3.72
N ARG A 88 27.87 -24.86 2.63
CA ARG A 88 28.25 -24.44 1.27
C ARG A 88 28.14 -22.93 1.06
N PHE A 89 27.16 -22.28 1.68
CA PHE A 89 26.87 -20.86 1.50
C PHE A 89 27.00 -20.04 2.79
N LYS A 90 27.75 -20.53 3.78
CA LYS A 90 27.78 -20.01 5.15
C LYS A 90 27.96 -18.50 5.23
N TRP A 91 28.95 -17.97 4.52
CA TRP A 91 29.24 -16.54 4.52
C TRP A 91 28.14 -15.71 3.87
N ARG A 92 27.42 -16.27 2.89
CA ARG A 92 26.28 -15.59 2.28
C ARG A 92 25.09 -15.56 3.23
N PHE A 93 24.81 -16.66 3.93
CA PHE A 93 23.71 -16.77 4.89
C PHE A 93 23.97 -16.06 6.23
N ILE A 94 25.21 -15.68 6.51
CA ILE A 94 25.58 -14.83 7.64
C ILE A 94 25.59 -13.35 7.24
N LEU A 95 26.25 -12.99 6.13
CA LEU A 95 26.47 -11.59 5.78
C LEU A 95 25.27 -10.93 5.09
N ALA A 96 24.55 -11.64 4.21
CA ALA A 96 23.43 -11.04 3.48
C ALA A 96 22.29 -10.56 4.41
N PRO A 97 21.90 -11.30 5.47
CA PRO A 97 20.90 -10.83 6.43
C PRO A 97 21.32 -9.61 7.20
N LEU A 98 22.55 -9.59 7.71
CA LEU A 98 23.07 -8.44 8.45
C LEU A 98 23.14 -7.20 7.55
N PHE A 99 23.61 -7.38 6.32
CA PHE A 99 23.66 -6.31 5.32
C PHE A 99 22.28 -5.77 4.97
N LEU A 100 21.33 -6.64 4.59
CA LEU A 100 19.98 -6.22 4.23
C LEU A 100 19.24 -5.60 5.42
N LEU A 101 19.40 -6.15 6.62
CA LEU A 101 18.79 -5.60 7.83
C LEU A 101 19.33 -4.20 8.11
N ALA A 102 20.65 -4.02 8.12
CA ALA A 102 21.27 -2.73 8.38
C ALA A 102 20.84 -1.68 7.33
N VAL A 103 20.86 -2.06 6.03
CA VAL A 103 20.47 -1.16 4.95
C VAL A 103 18.98 -0.81 5.03
N CYS A 104 18.08 -1.79 5.13
CA CYS A 104 16.64 -1.50 5.18
C CYS A 104 16.28 -0.66 6.41
N VAL A 105 16.77 -1.01 7.60
CA VAL A 105 16.49 -0.23 8.82
C VAL A 105 17.01 1.20 8.68
N ALA A 106 18.23 1.39 8.17
CA ALA A 106 18.78 2.73 7.92
C ALA A 106 17.93 3.54 6.92
N PHE A 107 17.48 2.91 5.84
CA PHE A 107 16.65 3.57 4.84
C PHE A 107 15.31 4.03 5.41
N PHE A 108 14.60 3.18 6.15
CA PHE A 108 13.34 3.61 6.77
C PHE A 108 13.53 4.58 7.94
N TRP A 109 14.65 4.46 8.68
CA TRP A 109 14.99 5.41 9.73
C TRP A 109 15.17 6.83 9.18
N TRP A 110 15.90 6.97 8.06
CA TRP A 110 16.15 8.25 7.38
C TRP A 110 15.11 8.62 6.30
N ASP A 111 14.00 7.89 6.23
CA ASP A 111 12.92 8.09 5.25
C ASP A 111 13.38 8.07 3.76
N LEU A 112 14.37 7.24 3.45
CA LEU A 112 14.90 7.06 2.10
C LEU A 112 14.03 6.11 1.27
N LYS A 113 13.50 6.59 0.14
CA LYS A 113 12.50 5.89 -0.67
C LYS A 113 13.10 4.89 -1.65
N GLY A 114 14.41 4.98 -1.94
CA GLY A 114 15.07 4.14 -2.95
C GLY A 114 14.93 2.64 -2.70
N ILE A 115 14.81 2.21 -1.44
CA ILE A 115 14.61 0.79 -1.11
C ILE A 115 13.27 0.25 -1.63
N LEU A 116 12.24 1.10 -1.78
CA LEU A 116 10.93 0.72 -2.30
C LEU A 116 11.01 0.29 -3.76
N LEU A 117 11.78 1.01 -4.58
CA LEU A 117 12.05 0.62 -5.97
C LEU A 117 12.77 -0.72 -6.05
N VAL A 118 13.75 -0.93 -5.17
CA VAL A 118 14.50 -2.19 -5.14
C VAL A 118 13.59 -3.35 -4.78
N VAL A 119 12.78 -3.21 -3.73
CA VAL A 119 11.81 -4.23 -3.32
C VAL A 119 10.83 -4.54 -4.45
N PHE A 120 10.32 -3.51 -5.12
CA PHE A 120 9.41 -3.68 -6.26
C PHE A 120 10.05 -4.47 -7.40
N PHE A 121 11.20 -4.02 -7.92
CA PHE A 121 11.87 -4.70 -9.04
C PHE A 121 12.34 -6.11 -8.65
N TRP A 122 12.76 -6.31 -7.40
CA TRP A 122 13.13 -7.62 -6.91
C TRP A 122 11.92 -8.55 -6.80
N GLY A 123 10.76 -8.05 -6.36
CA GLY A 123 9.50 -8.80 -6.35
C GLY A 123 9.08 -9.25 -7.75
N VAL A 124 9.12 -8.36 -8.74
CA VAL A 124 8.86 -8.71 -10.16
C VAL A 124 9.85 -9.77 -10.64
N TRP A 125 11.14 -9.61 -10.32
CA TRP A 125 12.18 -10.60 -10.63
C TRP A 125 11.95 -11.94 -9.93
N HIS A 126 11.46 -11.94 -8.70
CA HIS A 126 11.16 -13.15 -7.95
C HIS A 126 10.02 -13.93 -8.61
N GLY A 127 8.90 -13.26 -8.90
CA GLY A 127 7.76 -13.87 -9.59
C GLY A 127 8.13 -14.45 -10.96
N LEU A 128 8.88 -13.72 -11.79
CA LEU A 128 9.30 -14.22 -13.11
C LEU A 128 10.24 -15.43 -12.99
N MET A 129 11.14 -15.44 -12.00
CA MET A 129 12.07 -16.54 -11.77
C MET A 129 11.36 -17.80 -11.25
N GLN A 130 10.28 -17.64 -10.48
CA GLN A 130 9.41 -18.74 -10.09
C GLN A 130 8.75 -19.39 -11.32
N THR A 131 8.08 -18.59 -12.18
CA THR A 131 7.46 -19.11 -13.40
C THR A 131 8.47 -19.82 -14.30
N TYR A 132 9.64 -19.21 -14.51
CA TYR A 132 10.73 -19.83 -15.27
C TYR A 132 11.25 -21.11 -14.61
N GLY A 133 11.35 -21.12 -13.27
CA GLY A 133 11.74 -22.29 -12.48
C GLY A 133 10.82 -23.48 -12.72
N PHE A 134 9.51 -23.28 -12.67
CA PHE A 134 8.52 -24.30 -13.02
C PHE A 134 8.67 -24.81 -14.46
N CYS A 135 8.89 -23.91 -15.43
CA CYS A 135 9.17 -24.31 -16.82
C CYS A 135 10.35 -25.28 -16.90
N ARG A 136 11.40 -25.05 -16.10
CA ARG A 136 12.55 -25.97 -16.04
C ARG A 136 12.23 -27.32 -15.42
N ILE A 137 11.36 -27.37 -14.41
CA ILE A 137 10.93 -28.62 -13.81
C ILE A 137 10.12 -29.44 -14.81
N TYR A 138 9.16 -28.83 -15.51
CA TYR A 138 8.34 -29.51 -16.52
C TYR A 138 9.16 -30.07 -17.68
N ASP A 139 10.11 -29.28 -18.19
CA ASP A 139 11.03 -29.74 -19.23
C ASP A 139 11.91 -30.89 -18.72
N ALA A 140 12.42 -30.81 -17.49
CA ALA A 140 13.23 -31.89 -16.90
C ALA A 140 12.41 -33.18 -16.70
N LYS A 141 11.11 -33.08 -16.38
CA LYS A 141 10.18 -34.21 -16.27
C LYS A 141 9.85 -34.84 -17.63
N ALA A 142 9.78 -34.02 -18.68
CA ALA A 142 9.61 -34.47 -20.07
C ALA A 142 10.91 -34.94 -20.75
N GLY A 143 12.08 -34.77 -20.10
CA GLY A 143 13.38 -35.13 -20.67
C GLY A 143 13.93 -34.12 -21.68
N THR A 144 13.41 -32.89 -21.70
CA THR A 144 13.81 -31.83 -22.64
C THR A 144 14.89 -30.95 -22.04
N PHE A 145 16.07 -30.91 -22.67
CA PHE A 145 17.22 -30.10 -22.23
C PHE A 145 17.74 -29.14 -23.29
N ASP A 146 16.90 -28.82 -24.29
CA ASP A 146 17.29 -27.93 -25.39
C ASP A 146 17.66 -26.52 -24.90
N ALA A 147 18.79 -26.01 -25.39
CA ALA A 147 19.33 -24.73 -24.96
C ALA A 147 18.50 -23.55 -25.50
N LEU A 148 17.91 -23.69 -26.69
CA LEU A 148 17.08 -22.64 -27.29
C LEU A 148 15.73 -22.56 -26.57
N THR A 149 15.08 -23.68 -26.29
CA THR A 149 13.86 -23.74 -25.45
C THR A 149 14.07 -23.04 -24.12
N ARG A 150 15.17 -23.33 -23.42
CA ARG A 150 15.49 -22.68 -22.15
C ARG A 150 15.65 -21.16 -22.28
N ARG A 151 16.32 -20.69 -23.34
CA ARG A 151 16.53 -19.25 -23.57
C ARG A 151 15.22 -18.55 -23.92
N LEU A 152 14.37 -19.18 -24.73
CA LEU A 152 13.07 -18.63 -25.09
C LEU A 152 12.08 -18.66 -23.92
N ASP A 153 12.05 -19.73 -23.11
CA ASP A 153 11.26 -19.78 -21.86
C ASP A 153 11.65 -18.62 -20.93
N PHE A 154 12.95 -18.37 -20.74
CA PHE A 154 13.44 -17.26 -19.93
C PHE A 154 13.09 -15.90 -20.53
N ALA A 155 13.30 -15.73 -21.84
CA ALA A 155 12.97 -14.50 -22.54
C ALA A 155 11.46 -14.19 -22.47
N MET A 156 10.60 -15.19 -22.60
CA MET A 156 9.14 -15.06 -22.42
C MET A 156 8.79 -14.56 -21.02
N CYS A 157 9.36 -15.15 -19.98
CA CYS A 157 9.11 -14.71 -18.60
C CYS A 157 9.59 -13.27 -18.38
N VAL A 158 10.81 -12.94 -18.78
CA VAL A 158 11.38 -11.59 -18.63
C VAL A 158 10.55 -10.57 -19.37
N ILE A 159 10.28 -10.79 -20.66
CA ILE A 159 9.69 -9.76 -21.50
C ILE A 159 8.23 -9.50 -21.13
N TRP A 160 7.44 -10.53 -20.83
CA TRP A 160 6.03 -10.35 -20.51
C TRP A 160 5.80 -9.83 -19.08
N PHE A 161 6.65 -10.19 -18.12
CA PHE A 161 6.59 -9.57 -16.79
C PHE A 161 6.93 -8.08 -16.87
N ALA A 162 7.99 -7.74 -17.61
CA ALA A 162 8.39 -6.35 -17.79
C ALA A 162 7.37 -5.54 -18.62
N THR A 163 6.80 -6.13 -19.68
CA THR A 163 5.77 -5.47 -20.51
C THR A 163 4.52 -5.13 -19.71
N ALA A 164 4.04 -6.07 -18.88
CA ALA A 164 2.86 -5.82 -18.04
C ALA A 164 3.07 -4.71 -16.99
N VAL A 165 4.30 -4.47 -16.54
CA VAL A 165 4.64 -3.34 -15.66
C VAL A 165 4.78 -2.06 -16.46
N ALA A 166 5.53 -2.08 -17.56
CA ALA A 166 5.82 -0.91 -18.38
C ALA A 166 4.58 -0.32 -19.08
N LEU A 167 3.62 -1.17 -19.45
CA LEU A 167 2.37 -0.75 -20.08
C LEU A 167 1.22 -0.53 -19.09
N SER A 168 1.43 -0.81 -17.79
CA SER A 168 0.43 -0.52 -16.76
C SER A 168 0.51 0.95 -16.37
N PRO A 169 -0.53 1.76 -16.58
CA PRO A 169 -0.51 3.17 -16.22
C PRO A 169 -0.26 3.36 -14.72
N TYR A 170 -0.91 2.55 -13.89
CA TYR A 170 -0.76 2.60 -12.43
C TYR A 170 0.65 2.21 -11.98
N ARG A 171 1.17 1.06 -12.43
CA ARG A 171 2.51 0.61 -12.01
C ARG A 171 3.60 1.54 -12.50
N LEU A 172 3.51 1.99 -13.74
CA LEU A 172 4.49 2.91 -14.29
C LEU A 172 4.48 4.23 -13.50
N SER A 173 3.29 4.75 -13.18
CA SER A 173 3.17 6.00 -12.43
C SER A 173 3.66 5.88 -11.00
N ASP A 174 3.31 4.81 -10.28
CA ASP A 174 3.82 4.60 -8.92
C ASP A 174 5.35 4.39 -8.91
N THR A 175 5.88 3.72 -9.94
CA THR A 175 7.34 3.53 -10.12
C THR A 175 8.03 4.87 -10.39
N LEU A 176 7.49 5.69 -11.30
CA LEU A 176 8.01 7.01 -11.61
C LEU A 176 7.87 7.97 -10.42
N ASP A 177 6.76 7.92 -9.68
CA ASP A 177 6.56 8.76 -8.50
C ASP A 177 7.63 8.44 -7.46
N THR A 178 7.85 7.15 -7.19
CA THR A 178 8.91 6.72 -6.27
C THR A 178 10.30 7.14 -6.78
N TYR A 179 10.55 7.04 -8.09
CA TYR A 179 11.80 7.50 -8.69
C TYR A 179 12.02 9.02 -8.53
N TYR A 180 11.00 9.83 -8.75
CA TYR A 180 11.05 11.27 -8.56
C TYR A 180 11.13 11.66 -7.07
N MET A 181 10.49 10.89 -6.18
CA MET A 181 10.66 11.04 -4.72
C MET A 181 12.11 10.77 -4.29
N CYS A 182 12.83 9.94 -5.03
CA CYS A 182 14.27 9.73 -4.83
C CYS A 182 15.13 10.84 -5.47
N GLY A 183 14.55 11.93 -5.98
CA GLY A 183 15.29 13.00 -6.67
C GLY A 183 15.81 12.62 -8.07
N GLY A 184 15.26 11.56 -8.67
CA GLY A 184 15.64 11.15 -10.02
C GLY A 184 15.39 12.26 -11.04
N PRO A 185 16.27 12.44 -12.05
CA PRO A 185 16.08 13.45 -13.09
C PRO A 185 14.80 13.21 -13.90
N PHE A 186 14.18 14.29 -14.38
CA PHE A 186 13.02 14.20 -15.25
C PHE A 186 13.30 13.33 -16.48
N ILE A 187 12.37 12.41 -16.79
CA ILE A 187 12.44 11.54 -17.95
C ILE A 187 11.49 12.13 -19.00
N ALA A 188 11.97 12.36 -20.22
CA ALA A 188 11.10 12.90 -21.27
C ALA A 188 9.94 11.92 -21.59
N PRO A 189 8.69 12.40 -21.77
CA PRO A 189 7.55 11.54 -22.10
C PRO A 189 7.77 10.75 -23.39
N SER A 190 8.45 11.37 -24.37
CA SER A 190 8.84 10.69 -25.60
C SER A 190 9.73 9.48 -25.30
N PHE A 191 10.71 9.60 -24.41
CA PHE A 191 11.58 8.48 -24.04
C PHE A 191 10.78 7.32 -23.44
N ILE A 192 9.84 7.61 -22.53
CA ILE A 192 8.96 6.60 -21.94
C ILE A 192 8.14 5.89 -23.02
N GLN A 193 7.54 6.63 -23.94
CA GLN A 193 6.77 6.07 -25.06
C GLN A 193 7.64 5.17 -25.96
N HIS A 194 8.87 5.58 -26.28
CA HIS A 194 9.79 4.76 -27.06
C HIS A 194 10.16 3.47 -26.31
N VAL A 195 10.39 3.53 -24.99
CA VAL A 195 10.65 2.34 -24.17
C VAL A 195 9.45 1.39 -24.16
N GLN A 196 8.23 1.92 -24.02
CA GLN A 196 6.98 1.16 -24.07
C GLN A 196 6.75 0.49 -25.44
N GLN A 197 7.03 1.19 -26.53
CA GLN A 197 6.93 0.62 -27.88
C GLN A 197 8.00 -0.46 -28.10
N LEU A 198 9.23 -0.21 -27.67
CA LEU A 198 10.34 -1.16 -27.80
C LEU A 198 10.07 -2.45 -27.01
N ILE A 199 9.57 -2.33 -25.78
CA ILE A 199 9.30 -3.49 -24.94
C ILE A 199 8.13 -4.32 -25.50
N LEU A 200 7.08 -3.66 -26.01
CA LEU A 200 5.96 -4.34 -26.67
C LEU A 200 6.42 -5.06 -27.95
N PHE A 201 7.22 -4.40 -28.79
CA PHE A 201 7.78 -5.01 -29.99
C PHE A 201 8.65 -6.23 -29.65
N ALA A 202 9.49 -6.13 -28.61
CA ALA A 202 10.28 -7.25 -28.13
C ALA A 202 9.40 -8.38 -27.58
N ALA A 203 8.30 -8.08 -26.87
CA ALA A 203 7.36 -9.08 -26.37
C ALA A 203 6.72 -9.88 -27.50
N ILE A 204 6.24 -9.19 -28.55
CA ILE A 204 5.67 -9.82 -29.74
C ILE A 204 6.71 -10.68 -30.44
N THR A 205 7.91 -10.15 -30.66
CA THR A 205 9.01 -10.84 -31.33
C THR A 205 9.41 -12.13 -30.60
N VAL A 206 9.63 -12.04 -29.28
CA VAL A 206 9.98 -13.20 -28.46
C VAL A 206 8.86 -14.24 -28.45
N SER A 207 7.59 -13.81 -28.43
CA SER A 207 6.43 -14.71 -28.48
C SER A 207 6.35 -15.46 -29.80
N VAL A 208 6.56 -14.78 -30.93
CA VAL A 208 6.60 -15.41 -32.26
C VAL A 208 7.73 -16.42 -32.33
N LEU A 209 8.95 -16.05 -31.91
CA LEU A 209 10.09 -16.97 -31.89
C LEU A 209 9.85 -18.19 -30.99
N PHE A 210 9.23 -17.97 -29.83
CA PHE A 210 8.83 -19.03 -28.91
C PHE A 210 7.83 -19.99 -29.56
N LEU A 211 6.75 -19.48 -30.17
CA LEU A 211 5.71 -20.30 -30.78
C LEU A 211 6.23 -21.07 -32.02
N LEU A 212 7.04 -20.43 -32.86
CA LEU A 212 7.67 -21.07 -34.01
C LEU A 212 8.58 -22.23 -33.56
N HIS A 213 9.42 -21.99 -32.54
CA HIS A 213 10.29 -23.04 -31.99
C HIS A 213 9.49 -24.16 -31.33
N PHE A 214 8.48 -23.82 -30.54
CA PHE A 214 7.60 -24.77 -29.86
C PHE A 214 6.84 -25.66 -30.86
N GLY A 215 6.26 -25.07 -31.91
CA GLY A 215 5.59 -25.79 -32.99
C GLY A 215 6.56 -26.67 -33.78
N ARG A 216 7.74 -26.14 -34.13
CA ARG A 216 8.80 -26.92 -34.78
C ARG A 216 9.19 -28.16 -33.97
N LEU A 217 9.38 -28.02 -32.66
CA LEU A 217 9.71 -29.15 -31.78
C LEU A 217 8.60 -30.21 -31.77
N TRP A 218 7.35 -29.78 -31.87
CA TRP A 218 6.20 -30.69 -31.98
C TRP A 218 6.19 -31.47 -33.29
N ILE A 219 6.47 -30.80 -34.41
CA ILE A 219 6.52 -31.39 -35.76
C ILE A 219 7.64 -32.43 -35.86
N ILE A 220 8.84 -32.14 -35.31
CA ILE A 220 9.98 -33.06 -35.36
C ILE A 220 9.93 -34.19 -34.31
N GLY A 221 8.81 -34.35 -33.61
CA GLY A 221 8.61 -35.42 -32.63
C GLY A 221 9.26 -35.18 -31.25
N LYS A 222 9.98 -34.08 -31.04
CA LYS A 222 10.56 -33.66 -29.74
C LYS A 222 9.54 -32.85 -28.93
N ARG A 223 8.36 -33.43 -28.70
CA ARG A 223 7.19 -32.74 -28.13
C ARG A 223 7.51 -32.10 -26.77
N PRO A 224 7.49 -30.75 -26.66
CA PRO A 224 7.62 -30.09 -25.37
C PRO A 224 6.45 -30.43 -24.44
N ASN A 225 6.62 -30.21 -23.14
CA ASN A 225 5.57 -30.47 -22.17
C ASN A 225 4.37 -29.49 -22.40
N PRO A 226 3.15 -29.97 -22.69
CA PRO A 226 2.00 -29.10 -22.92
C PRO A 226 1.56 -28.34 -21.66
N VAL A 227 1.79 -28.91 -20.46
CA VAL A 227 1.47 -28.27 -19.18
C VAL A 227 2.33 -27.04 -18.95
N LYS A 228 3.58 -27.06 -19.44
CA LYS A 228 4.46 -25.88 -19.41
C LYS A 228 3.88 -24.72 -20.21
N LEU A 229 3.32 -25.00 -21.39
CA LEU A 229 2.69 -23.96 -22.21
C LEU A 229 1.46 -23.39 -21.49
N ALA A 230 0.62 -24.25 -20.93
CA ALA A 230 -0.55 -23.83 -20.15
C ALA A 230 -0.13 -22.96 -18.96
N LEU A 231 0.89 -23.37 -18.19
CA LEU A 231 1.46 -22.58 -17.09
C LEU A 231 1.95 -21.20 -17.55
N LEU A 232 2.70 -21.13 -18.65
CA LEU A 232 3.21 -19.85 -19.18
C LEU A 232 2.06 -18.93 -19.56
N ILE A 233 1.07 -19.45 -20.29
CA ILE A 233 -0.12 -18.69 -20.69
C ILE A 233 -0.85 -18.18 -19.45
N THR A 234 -1.17 -19.05 -18.48
CA THR A 234 -1.94 -18.63 -17.30
C THR A 234 -1.16 -17.70 -16.40
N SER A 235 0.13 -17.92 -16.19
CA SER A 235 0.96 -17.05 -15.34
C SER A 235 1.13 -15.66 -15.96
N ILE A 236 1.41 -15.58 -17.26
CA ILE A 236 1.56 -14.29 -17.97
C ILE A 236 0.22 -13.57 -18.06
N ALA A 237 -0.85 -14.27 -18.43
CA ALA A 237 -2.18 -13.66 -18.54
C ALA A 237 -2.69 -13.18 -17.18
N PHE A 238 -2.44 -13.93 -16.10
CA PHE A 238 -2.84 -13.53 -14.76
C PHE A 238 -1.98 -12.38 -14.23
N TRP A 239 -0.67 -12.38 -14.47
CA TRP A 239 0.19 -11.22 -14.18
C TRP A 239 -0.28 -9.97 -14.94
N TRP A 240 -0.60 -10.10 -16.23
CA TRP A 240 -1.17 -9.02 -17.02
C TRP A 240 -2.48 -8.51 -16.42
N TYR A 241 -3.42 -9.42 -16.12
CA TYR A 241 -4.71 -9.11 -15.50
C TYR A 241 -4.51 -8.31 -14.20
N CYS A 242 -3.66 -8.80 -13.29
CA CYS A 242 -3.39 -8.16 -12.01
C CYS A 242 -2.79 -6.75 -12.14
N ASN A 243 -1.99 -6.49 -13.18
CA ASN A 243 -1.32 -5.19 -13.34
C ASN A 243 -2.09 -4.20 -14.23
N ASN A 244 -2.93 -4.67 -15.16
CA ASN A 244 -3.52 -3.84 -16.22
C ASN A 244 -5.05 -3.87 -16.26
N LEU A 245 -5.70 -4.89 -15.73
CA LEU A 245 -7.16 -5.06 -15.84
C LEU A 245 -7.89 -4.92 -14.51
N VAL A 246 -7.21 -5.17 -13.37
CA VAL A 246 -7.78 -4.94 -12.05
C VAL A 246 -7.78 -3.43 -11.77
N ALA A 247 -8.97 -2.87 -11.51
CA ALA A 247 -9.14 -1.43 -11.28
C ALA A 247 -8.36 -0.91 -10.06
N ASN A 248 -8.20 -1.73 -9.02
CA ASN A 248 -7.43 -1.39 -7.84
C ASN A 248 -6.10 -2.15 -7.81
N ILE A 249 -4.98 -1.43 -7.86
CA ILE A 249 -3.66 -2.04 -7.92
C ILE A 249 -3.31 -2.88 -6.68
N LEU A 250 -3.84 -2.53 -5.49
CA LEU A 250 -3.61 -3.30 -4.27
C LEU A 250 -4.30 -4.67 -4.33
N VAL A 251 -5.50 -4.73 -4.92
CA VAL A 251 -6.20 -5.98 -5.19
C VAL A 251 -5.43 -6.79 -6.24
N GLY A 252 -4.91 -6.14 -7.26
CA GLY A 252 -4.04 -6.77 -8.27
C GLY A 252 -2.79 -7.40 -7.65
N ILE A 253 -2.09 -6.67 -6.77
CA ILE A 253 -0.96 -7.20 -5.99
C ILE A 253 -1.42 -8.42 -5.18
N ALA A 254 -2.47 -8.27 -4.38
CA ALA A 254 -2.96 -9.33 -3.50
C ALA A 254 -3.33 -10.60 -4.27
N LEU A 255 -4.01 -10.48 -5.41
CA LEU A 255 -4.34 -11.60 -6.29
C LEU A 255 -3.09 -12.35 -6.76
N PHE A 256 -2.08 -11.61 -7.23
CA PHE A 256 -0.84 -12.21 -7.71
C PHE A 256 -0.05 -12.86 -6.57
N GLU A 257 0.07 -12.21 -5.42
CA GLU A 257 0.72 -12.78 -4.24
C GLU A 257 0.05 -14.10 -3.83
N VAL A 258 -1.28 -14.16 -3.71
CA VAL A 258 -1.95 -15.43 -3.36
C VAL A 258 -1.69 -16.52 -4.40
N PHE A 259 -1.70 -16.19 -5.69
CA PHE A 259 -1.37 -17.17 -6.73
C PHE A 259 0.07 -17.67 -6.62
N HIS A 260 1.00 -16.73 -6.46
CA HIS A 260 2.42 -17.00 -6.25
C HIS A 260 2.63 -17.91 -5.03
N ASP A 261 1.92 -17.67 -3.94
CA ASP A 261 2.03 -18.39 -2.67
C ASP A 261 1.50 -19.81 -2.77
N VAL A 262 0.35 -20.00 -3.43
CA VAL A 262 -0.22 -21.33 -3.66
C VAL A 262 0.76 -22.20 -4.45
N GLN A 263 1.34 -21.65 -5.51
CA GLN A 263 2.36 -22.33 -6.30
C GLN A 263 3.62 -22.64 -5.46
N TYR A 264 4.12 -21.65 -4.74
CA TYR A 264 5.34 -21.74 -3.96
C TYR A 264 5.21 -22.74 -2.79
N LEU A 265 4.22 -22.54 -1.92
CA LEU A 265 4.02 -23.33 -0.70
C LEU A 265 3.74 -24.80 -1.03
N SER A 266 2.99 -25.08 -2.09
CA SER A 266 2.73 -26.45 -2.53
C SER A 266 4.01 -27.17 -2.98
N LEU A 267 4.86 -26.50 -3.78
CA LEU A 267 6.13 -27.06 -4.23
C LEU A 267 7.10 -27.25 -3.05
N VAL A 268 7.24 -26.24 -2.19
CA VAL A 268 8.17 -26.26 -1.06
C VAL A 268 7.81 -27.33 -0.03
N TRP A 269 6.52 -27.47 0.28
CA TRP A 269 6.04 -28.54 1.17
C TRP A 269 6.44 -29.92 0.64
N ILE A 270 6.18 -30.17 -0.64
CA ILE A 270 6.44 -31.47 -1.28
C ILE A 270 7.93 -31.75 -1.40
N TYR A 271 8.70 -30.72 -1.75
CA TYR A 271 10.15 -30.80 -1.79
C TYR A 271 10.74 -31.17 -0.42
N ASN A 272 10.37 -30.47 0.65
CA ASN A 272 10.90 -30.71 1.99
C ASN A 272 10.45 -32.07 2.54
N ARG A 273 9.22 -32.48 2.27
CA ARG A 273 8.73 -33.83 2.62
C ARG A 273 9.55 -34.92 1.93
N ASN A 274 9.74 -34.83 0.61
CA ASN A 274 10.54 -35.81 -0.13
C ASN A 274 11.99 -35.88 0.36
N ARG A 275 12.53 -34.76 0.82
CA ARG A 275 13.87 -34.70 1.41
C ARG A 275 13.95 -35.37 2.77
N VAL A 276 13.03 -35.05 3.68
CA VAL A 276 12.96 -35.70 5.01
C VAL A 276 12.82 -37.21 4.89
N GLU A 277 12.12 -37.70 3.86
CA GLU A 277 11.99 -39.14 3.60
C GLU A 277 13.26 -39.80 3.04
N LYS A 278 14.17 -39.06 2.39
CA LYS A 278 15.32 -39.62 1.65
C LYS A 278 16.70 -39.29 2.22
N ASP A 279 16.83 -38.17 2.92
CA ASP A 279 18.11 -37.62 3.37
C ASP A 279 18.24 -37.75 4.90
N THR A 280 19.15 -38.63 5.31
CA THR A 280 19.41 -38.95 6.72
C THR A 280 20.19 -37.83 7.45
N ASN A 281 20.68 -36.80 6.76
CA ASN A 281 21.40 -35.69 7.37
C ASN A 281 20.48 -34.53 7.82
N ILE A 282 19.18 -34.62 7.54
CA ILE A 282 18.22 -33.57 7.92
C ILE A 282 17.93 -33.63 9.43
N GLY A 283 18.04 -32.47 10.08
CA GLY A 283 17.88 -32.31 11.54
C GLY A 283 16.47 -32.63 12.06
N GLY A 284 16.39 -32.87 13.37
CA GLY A 284 15.18 -33.36 14.05
C GLY A 284 13.95 -32.47 13.89
N PHE A 285 14.12 -31.14 13.94
CA PHE A 285 13.01 -30.18 13.76
C PHE A 285 12.36 -30.28 12.38
N MET A 286 13.17 -30.30 11.31
CA MET A 286 12.69 -30.45 9.94
C MET A 286 11.97 -31.79 9.73
N ARG A 287 12.50 -32.87 10.32
CA ARG A 287 11.81 -34.16 10.29
C ARG A 287 10.48 -34.14 11.02
N PHE A 288 10.42 -33.46 12.16
CA PHE A 288 9.20 -33.33 12.93
C PHE A 288 8.11 -32.58 12.15
N ILE A 289 8.42 -31.43 11.56
CA ILE A 289 7.43 -30.62 10.82
C ILE A 289 6.95 -31.33 9.55
N PHE A 290 7.86 -31.92 8.77
CA PHE A 290 7.53 -32.49 7.45
C PHE A 290 7.26 -34.01 7.45
N ARG A 291 7.06 -34.64 8.63
CA ARG A 291 6.62 -36.05 8.69
C ARG A 291 5.20 -36.21 8.11
N ARG A 292 4.84 -37.43 7.73
CA ARG A 292 3.50 -37.75 7.19
C ARG A 292 2.41 -37.60 8.25
N SER A 293 1.92 -36.38 8.46
CA SER A 293 0.74 -36.08 9.29
C SER A 293 -0.05 -34.91 8.72
N GLY A 294 -1.37 -35.04 8.61
CA GLY A 294 -2.26 -33.94 8.22
C GLY A 294 -2.28 -32.81 9.24
N SER A 295 -2.19 -33.11 10.54
CA SER A 295 -2.18 -32.09 11.60
C SER A 295 -0.97 -31.16 11.54
N LEU A 296 0.15 -31.63 10.97
CA LEU A 296 1.37 -30.81 10.84
C LEU A 296 1.33 -29.85 9.65
N ILE A 297 0.49 -30.13 8.66
CA ILE A 297 0.14 -29.12 7.64
C ILE A 297 -0.54 -27.94 8.33
N GLY A 298 -1.48 -28.23 9.24
CA GLY A 298 -2.15 -27.20 10.05
C GLY A 298 -1.17 -26.40 10.91
N LEU A 299 -0.22 -27.06 11.60
CA LEU A 299 0.82 -26.38 12.36
C LEU A 299 1.70 -25.48 11.47
N TYR A 300 2.10 -25.97 10.30
CA TYR A 300 2.93 -25.21 9.37
C TYR A 300 2.22 -23.98 8.83
N VAL A 301 0.94 -24.12 8.44
CA VAL A 301 0.09 -22.99 8.06
C VAL A 301 -0.10 -22.02 9.24
N GLY A 302 -0.27 -22.53 10.46
CA GLY A 302 -0.34 -21.71 11.67
C GLY A 302 0.93 -20.92 11.93
N LEU A 303 2.12 -21.50 11.71
CA LEU A 303 3.41 -20.81 11.84
C LEU A 303 3.59 -19.71 10.76
N VAL A 304 3.18 -19.99 9.52
CA VAL A 304 3.14 -19.00 8.42
C VAL A 304 2.23 -17.83 8.82
N PHE A 305 1.03 -18.11 9.34
CA PHE A 305 0.08 -17.09 9.77
C PHE A 305 0.60 -16.28 10.96
N ALA A 306 1.20 -16.95 11.96
CA ALA A 306 1.80 -16.30 13.12
C ALA A 306 2.95 -15.37 12.72
N TYR A 307 3.85 -15.82 11.85
CA TYR A 307 4.92 -14.97 11.31
C TYR A 307 4.35 -13.78 10.53
N GLY A 308 3.32 -14.03 9.72
CA GLY A 308 2.62 -13.01 8.95
C GLY A 308 1.98 -11.89 9.79
N SER A 309 1.45 -12.25 10.97
CA SER A 309 0.80 -11.31 11.89
C SER A 309 1.71 -10.15 12.33
N LEU A 310 3.04 -10.31 12.25
CA LEU A 310 4.00 -9.22 12.53
C LEU A 310 3.76 -7.98 11.66
N SER A 311 3.38 -8.17 10.38
CA SER A 311 3.05 -7.05 9.48
C SER A 311 1.81 -6.29 9.95
N TYR A 312 0.81 -7.06 10.39
CA TYR A 312 -0.44 -6.52 10.89
C TYR A 312 -0.21 -5.71 12.17
N PHE A 313 0.56 -6.24 13.13
CA PHE A 313 0.92 -5.49 14.34
C PHE A 313 1.69 -4.21 14.01
N ASN A 314 2.64 -4.26 13.07
CA ASN A 314 3.40 -3.09 12.63
C ASN A 314 2.48 -1.96 12.10
N ALA A 315 1.43 -2.32 11.37
CA ALA A 315 0.48 -1.34 10.82
C ALA A 315 -0.28 -0.56 11.90
N HIS A 316 -0.46 -1.13 13.09
CA HIS A 316 -1.26 -0.58 14.20
C HIS A 316 -0.41 0.07 15.30
N LEU A 317 0.91 0.19 15.12
CA LEU A 317 1.78 0.84 16.10
C LEU A 317 1.62 2.37 16.04
N GLY A 318 1.33 2.98 17.20
CA GLY A 318 1.23 4.44 17.36
C GLY A 318 2.59 5.15 17.51
N ILE A 319 3.68 4.42 17.75
CA ILE A 319 5.02 5.00 17.91
C ILE A 319 5.75 4.97 16.56
N GLU A 320 5.85 6.13 15.91
CA GLU A 320 6.37 6.25 14.54
C GLU A 320 7.79 5.70 14.40
N THR A 321 8.68 5.96 15.36
CA THR A 321 10.06 5.46 15.34
C THR A 321 10.12 3.94 15.33
N VAL A 322 9.32 3.29 16.18
CA VAL A 322 9.25 1.82 16.25
C VAL A 322 8.67 1.27 14.95
N LYS A 323 7.63 1.93 14.41
CA LYS A 323 7.02 1.57 13.13
C LYS A 323 8.02 1.63 11.98
N ARG A 324 8.87 2.67 11.91
CA ARG A 324 9.91 2.80 10.87
C ARG A 324 10.95 1.68 10.96
N VAL A 325 11.47 1.41 12.16
CA VAL A 325 12.44 0.31 12.38
C VAL A 325 11.84 -1.03 12.00
N LEU A 326 10.63 -1.33 12.49
CA LEU A 326 9.96 -2.60 12.23
C LEU A 326 9.61 -2.76 10.74
N THR A 327 9.24 -1.67 10.06
CA THR A 327 9.06 -1.67 8.60
C THR A 327 10.37 -2.03 7.89
N GLY A 328 11.51 -1.49 8.33
CA GLY A 328 12.82 -1.88 7.82
C GLY A 328 13.15 -3.36 8.04
N VAL A 329 12.82 -3.92 9.21
CA VAL A 329 12.98 -5.35 9.50
C VAL A 329 12.11 -6.20 8.56
N VAL A 330 10.86 -5.81 8.37
CA VAL A 330 9.91 -6.48 7.47
C VAL A 330 10.42 -6.45 6.03
N THR A 331 10.86 -5.29 5.55
CA THR A 331 11.42 -5.16 4.20
C THR A 331 12.70 -5.98 4.01
N ALA A 332 13.57 -6.04 5.01
CA ALA A 332 14.76 -6.91 4.97
C ALA A 332 14.35 -8.39 4.87
N SER A 333 13.31 -8.82 5.59
CA SER A 333 12.76 -10.17 5.49
C SER A 333 12.26 -10.48 4.08
N THR A 334 11.52 -9.56 3.45
CA THR A 334 11.05 -9.70 2.06
C THR A 334 12.21 -9.90 1.07
N LEU A 335 13.23 -9.04 1.12
CA LEU A 335 14.40 -9.17 0.25
C LEU A 335 15.18 -10.48 0.50
N LEU A 336 15.27 -10.90 1.77
CA LEU A 336 15.91 -12.16 2.14
C LEU A 336 15.14 -13.38 1.64
N HIS A 337 13.81 -13.36 1.71
CA HIS A 337 12.97 -14.39 1.14
C HIS A 337 13.26 -14.58 -0.35
N PHE A 338 13.25 -13.48 -1.12
CA PHE A 338 13.56 -13.54 -2.54
C PHE A 338 14.97 -14.10 -2.80
N TYR A 339 15.93 -13.76 -1.94
CA TYR A 339 17.32 -14.23 -2.03
C TYR A 339 17.44 -15.74 -1.75
N TYR A 340 16.82 -16.22 -0.67
CA TYR A 340 16.86 -17.63 -0.26
C TYR A 340 16.15 -18.55 -1.24
N ASP A 341 15.07 -18.06 -1.84
CA ASP A 341 14.31 -18.85 -2.80
C ASP A 341 15.05 -19.07 -4.12
N GLY A 342 15.99 -18.18 -4.44
CA GLY A 342 16.93 -18.38 -5.55
C GLY A 342 17.73 -19.69 -5.47
N PHE A 343 17.83 -20.33 -4.29
CA PHE A 343 18.47 -21.63 -4.11
C PHE A 343 17.53 -22.81 -4.39
N ILE A 344 16.20 -22.61 -4.33
CA ILE A 344 15.21 -23.63 -4.66
C ILE A 344 15.19 -23.88 -6.17
N TRP A 345 15.27 -22.80 -6.96
CA TRP A 345 15.16 -22.83 -8.42
C TRP A 345 16.42 -23.33 -9.15
N LYS A 346 17.47 -23.75 -8.44
CA LYS A 346 18.69 -24.32 -9.04
C LYS A 346 18.51 -25.79 -9.44
N VAL A 347 17.61 -26.05 -10.40
CA VAL A 347 17.26 -27.38 -10.94
C VAL A 347 18.44 -28.12 -11.61
N ARG A 348 19.63 -27.51 -11.69
CA ARG A 348 20.87 -28.14 -12.16
C ARG A 348 21.57 -28.98 -11.08
N GLU A 349 21.39 -28.62 -9.81
CA GLU A 349 22.09 -29.25 -8.68
C GLU A 349 21.52 -30.65 -8.41
N ARG A 350 22.39 -31.63 -8.21
CA ARG A 350 22.00 -33.04 -8.04
C ARG A 350 21.03 -33.23 -6.87
N SER A 351 21.29 -32.59 -5.73
CA SER A 351 20.44 -32.65 -4.54
C SER A 351 19.04 -32.07 -4.79
N THR A 352 18.95 -30.92 -5.45
CA THR A 352 17.67 -30.30 -5.85
C THR A 352 16.90 -31.20 -6.81
N ARG A 353 17.57 -31.79 -7.80
CA ARG A 353 16.95 -32.73 -8.75
C ARG A 353 16.40 -33.97 -8.07
N GLN A 354 17.19 -34.63 -7.22
CA GLN A 354 16.78 -35.84 -6.49
C GLN A 354 15.53 -35.59 -5.62
N SER A 355 15.49 -34.44 -4.95
CA SER A 355 14.37 -34.02 -4.10
C SER A 355 13.08 -33.74 -4.89
N LEU A 356 13.22 -33.21 -6.11
CA LEU A 356 12.12 -33.02 -7.06
C LEU A 356 11.76 -34.31 -7.85
N GLY A 357 12.45 -35.43 -7.58
CA GLY A 357 12.27 -36.68 -8.31
C GLY A 357 12.64 -36.55 -9.79
N LEU A 358 13.74 -35.86 -10.09
CA LEU A 358 14.34 -35.71 -11.41
C LEU A 358 15.63 -36.54 -11.47
N ALA A 359 15.92 -37.18 -12.61
CA ALA A 359 17.14 -37.96 -12.82
C ALA A 359 18.35 -37.09 -13.19
N GLY A 360 19.57 -37.54 -12.88
CA GLY A 360 20.84 -36.88 -13.23
C GLY A 360 21.11 -35.57 -12.47
N GLY A 361 22.13 -34.82 -12.89
CA GLY A 361 22.51 -33.53 -12.32
C GLY A 361 24.03 -33.31 -12.32
N THR A 362 24.46 -32.06 -12.25
CA THR A 362 25.88 -31.76 -12.02
C THR A 362 26.24 -32.14 -10.60
N ALA A 363 27.41 -32.74 -10.38
CA ALA A 363 28.02 -32.68 -9.06
C ALA A 363 28.09 -31.22 -8.60
N ASP A 364 28.09 -30.97 -7.30
CA ASP A 364 28.19 -29.62 -6.75
C ASP A 364 29.59 -29.05 -7.00
N VAL A 365 29.85 -28.59 -8.23
CA VAL A 365 31.18 -28.11 -8.63
C VAL A 365 31.42 -26.72 -8.07
N SER A 366 32.48 -26.59 -7.28
CA SER A 366 33.16 -25.32 -6.98
C SER A 366 33.85 -24.85 -8.26
N LEU A 367 33.38 -23.75 -8.85
CA LEU A 367 34.00 -23.17 -10.04
C LEU A 367 35.29 -22.45 -9.62
N GLY A 368 36.44 -22.99 -10.04
CA GLY A 368 37.74 -22.33 -9.96
C GLY A 368 37.79 -21.14 -10.93
N GLY A 369 37.36 -19.97 -10.46
CA GLY A 369 37.59 -18.68 -11.11
C GLY A 369 38.83 -18.00 -10.54
N ILE A 370 39.35 -16.99 -11.25
CA ILE A 370 40.49 -16.14 -10.83
C ILE A 370 40.21 -15.47 -9.47
N LEU A 371 38.93 -15.21 -9.17
CA LEU A 371 38.46 -14.70 -7.88
C LEU A 371 37.58 -15.75 -7.19
N PRO A 372 37.59 -15.81 -5.84
CA PRO A 372 36.67 -16.64 -5.08
C PRO A 372 35.20 -16.38 -5.44
N SER A 373 34.37 -17.43 -5.42
CA SER A 373 32.92 -17.33 -5.74
C SER A 373 32.16 -16.32 -4.87
N TRP A 374 32.65 -16.03 -3.65
CA TRP A 374 32.08 -15.00 -2.79
C TRP A 374 32.40 -13.57 -3.30
N ALA A 375 33.59 -13.33 -3.83
CA ALA A 375 34.00 -12.03 -4.35
C ALA A 375 33.21 -11.65 -5.62
N TRP A 376 33.05 -12.61 -6.54
CA TRP A 376 32.18 -12.43 -7.71
C TRP A 376 30.72 -12.18 -7.35
N HIS A 377 30.26 -12.79 -6.25
CA HIS A 377 28.92 -12.51 -5.75
C HIS A 377 28.82 -11.11 -5.17
N GLY A 378 29.78 -10.69 -4.36
CA GLY A 378 29.88 -9.32 -3.85
C GLY A 378 29.87 -8.29 -4.98
N PHE A 379 30.64 -8.50 -6.05
CA PHE A 379 30.63 -7.60 -7.22
C PHE A 379 29.25 -7.45 -7.86
N LYS A 380 28.47 -8.54 -7.95
CA LYS A 380 27.09 -8.49 -8.46
C LYS A 380 26.18 -7.68 -7.55
N TRP A 381 26.31 -7.83 -6.23
CA TRP A 381 25.57 -7.01 -5.27
C TRP A 381 25.97 -5.54 -5.36
N VAL A 382 27.26 -5.24 -5.54
CA VAL A 382 27.70 -3.86 -5.73
C VAL A 382 27.07 -3.26 -6.98
N ALA A 383 27.13 -3.96 -8.12
CA ALA A 383 26.62 -3.45 -9.38
C ALA A 383 25.08 -3.33 -9.43
N VAL A 384 24.35 -4.31 -8.88
CA VAL A 384 22.89 -4.41 -9.03
C VAL A 384 22.14 -3.76 -7.86
N PHE A 385 22.77 -3.66 -6.69
CA PHE A 385 22.12 -3.16 -5.47
C PHE A 385 22.82 -1.91 -4.93
N VAL A 386 24.12 -1.96 -4.61
CA VAL A 386 24.79 -0.85 -3.93
C VAL A 386 24.85 0.39 -4.81
N VAL A 387 25.34 0.29 -6.04
CA VAL A 387 25.50 1.45 -6.94
C VAL A 387 24.16 2.14 -7.25
N PRO A 388 23.10 1.43 -7.69
CA PRO A 388 21.81 2.07 -7.94
C PRO A 388 21.21 2.68 -6.68
N LEU A 389 21.28 1.97 -5.54
CA LEU A 389 20.70 2.45 -4.29
C LEU A 389 21.46 3.66 -3.74
N SER A 390 22.79 3.69 -3.87
CA SER A 390 23.62 4.85 -3.53
C SER A 390 23.31 6.06 -4.42
N ALA A 391 23.06 5.86 -5.72
CA ALA A 391 22.66 6.93 -6.61
C ALA A 391 21.29 7.52 -6.23
N LEU A 392 20.29 6.66 -5.98
CA LEU A 392 18.95 7.07 -5.53
C LEU A 392 19.01 7.82 -4.19
N TRP A 393 19.86 7.36 -3.27
CA TRP A 393 20.07 8.04 -1.99
C TRP A 393 20.72 9.42 -2.18
N PHE A 394 21.78 9.50 -2.99
CA PHE A 394 22.46 10.76 -3.28
C PHE A 394 21.48 11.79 -3.86
N TRP A 395 20.67 11.37 -4.85
CA TRP A 395 19.66 12.23 -5.44
C TRP A 395 18.59 12.66 -4.44
N GLN A 396 18.07 11.77 -3.60
CA GLN A 396 17.03 12.14 -2.65
C GLN A 396 17.53 13.21 -1.65
N THR A 397 18.80 13.11 -1.26
CA THR A 397 19.40 14.01 -0.27
C THR A 397 19.87 15.35 -0.85
N HIS A 398 20.12 15.43 -2.16
CA HIS A 398 20.71 16.63 -2.78
C HIS A 398 19.83 17.29 -3.86
N LEU A 399 18.88 16.55 -4.45
CA LEU A 399 18.09 16.95 -5.62
C LEU A 399 16.59 16.70 -5.40
N MET A 400 16.09 16.92 -4.18
CA MET A 400 14.69 16.64 -3.88
C MET A 400 13.75 17.51 -4.74
N VAL A 401 12.88 16.86 -5.50
CA VAL A 401 11.90 17.53 -6.35
C VAL A 401 10.62 17.81 -5.52
N PRO A 402 10.09 19.04 -5.48
CA PRO A 402 8.86 19.38 -4.76
C PRO A 402 7.65 18.54 -5.21
N GLU A 403 6.72 18.24 -4.29
CA GLU A 403 5.58 17.36 -4.59
C GLU A 403 4.77 17.83 -5.80
N LEU A 404 4.42 19.12 -5.87
CA LEU A 404 3.66 19.67 -6.98
C LEU A 404 4.35 19.44 -8.34
N GLN A 405 5.67 19.65 -8.40
CA GLN A 405 6.45 19.45 -9.61
C GLN A 405 6.52 17.96 -9.99
N ARG A 406 6.68 17.06 -9.01
CA ARG A 406 6.66 15.61 -9.28
C ARG A 406 5.31 15.16 -9.85
N ARG A 407 4.20 15.65 -9.28
CA ARG A 407 2.85 15.34 -9.77
C ARG A 407 2.63 15.86 -11.20
N ALA A 408 3.13 17.06 -11.50
CA ALA A 408 3.09 17.61 -12.86
C ALA A 408 3.87 16.75 -13.86
N TRP A 409 5.08 16.30 -13.48
CA TRP A 409 5.88 15.38 -14.31
C TRP A 409 5.17 14.05 -14.54
N LEU A 410 4.52 13.48 -13.53
CA LEU A 410 3.76 12.24 -13.68
C LEU A 410 2.61 12.35 -14.67
N VAL A 411 1.86 13.45 -14.64
CA VAL A 411 0.79 13.69 -15.62
C VAL A 411 1.37 13.88 -17.03
N ALA A 412 2.55 14.51 -17.16
CA ALA A 412 3.22 14.65 -18.45
C ALA A 412 3.73 13.31 -19.01
N ASP A 413 4.28 12.46 -18.14
CA ASP A 413 4.89 11.17 -18.49
C ASP A 413 3.85 10.07 -18.76
N VAL A 414 2.79 10.06 -17.95
CA VAL A 414 1.70 9.08 -18.01
C VAL A 414 0.36 9.82 -18.00
N PRO A 415 -0.01 10.51 -19.10
CA PRO A 415 -1.24 11.30 -19.17
C PRO A 415 -2.50 10.43 -19.17
N GLY A 416 -2.37 9.12 -19.44
CA GLY A 416 -3.49 8.19 -19.54
C GLY A 416 -3.86 7.55 -18.21
N GLY A 417 -4.44 8.31 -17.27
CA GLY A 417 -4.97 7.70 -16.05
C GLY A 417 -5.64 8.66 -15.06
N ALA A 418 -6.73 8.20 -14.46
CA ALA A 418 -7.51 9.00 -13.52
C ALA A 418 -6.72 9.40 -12.26
N LYS A 419 -5.92 8.47 -11.72
CA LYS A 419 -5.16 8.67 -10.47
C LYS A 419 -4.13 9.79 -10.57
N GLN A 420 -3.41 9.89 -11.68
CA GLN A 420 -2.33 10.84 -11.90
C GLN A 420 -2.90 12.27 -11.93
N HIS A 421 -3.99 12.44 -12.68
CA HIS A 421 -4.74 13.69 -12.72
C HIS A 421 -5.36 14.03 -11.35
N PHE A 422 -5.96 13.07 -10.66
CA PHE A 422 -6.52 13.28 -9.32
C PHE A 422 -5.44 13.72 -8.31
N ASP A 423 -4.33 12.98 -8.22
CA ASP A 423 -3.23 13.26 -7.29
C ASP A 423 -2.58 14.63 -7.58
N TYR A 424 -2.51 15.02 -8.86
CA TYR A 424 -2.03 16.36 -9.24
C TYR A 424 -3.04 17.46 -8.89
N GLY A 425 -4.33 17.22 -9.11
CA GLY A 425 -5.42 18.11 -8.68
C GLY A 425 -5.37 18.37 -7.16
N VAL A 426 -5.19 17.33 -6.35
CA VAL A 426 -5.03 17.45 -4.90
C VAL A 426 -3.81 18.29 -4.53
N ALA A 427 -2.68 18.09 -5.21
CA ALA A 427 -1.48 18.89 -4.96
C ALA A 427 -1.68 20.37 -5.33
N LEU A 428 -2.34 20.65 -6.46
CA LEU A 428 -2.68 22.01 -6.89
C LEU A 428 -3.65 22.69 -5.92
N GLN A 429 -4.64 21.94 -5.42
CA GLN A 429 -5.61 22.42 -4.44
C GLN A 429 -4.94 22.85 -3.13
N LYS A 430 -3.97 22.06 -2.62
CA LYS A 430 -3.21 22.41 -1.41
C LYS A 430 -2.42 23.71 -1.55
N GLU A 431 -1.94 24.00 -2.75
CA GLU A 431 -1.21 25.24 -3.09
C GLU A 431 -2.15 26.40 -3.44
N GLY A 432 -3.48 26.21 -3.35
CA GLY A 432 -4.47 27.23 -3.68
C GLY A 432 -4.63 27.52 -5.18
N ARG A 433 -4.10 26.65 -6.06
CA ARG A 433 -4.23 26.78 -7.52
C ARG A 433 -5.54 26.15 -8.00
N TRP A 434 -6.65 26.77 -7.62
CA TRP A 434 -8.00 26.22 -7.79
C TRP A 434 -8.39 25.95 -9.25
N GLU A 435 -8.02 26.83 -10.18
CA GLU A 435 -8.36 26.67 -11.61
C GLU A 435 -7.64 25.48 -12.25
N ASP A 436 -6.34 25.34 -11.98
CA ASP A 436 -5.56 24.20 -12.46
C ASP A 436 -6.07 22.89 -11.82
N ALA A 437 -6.41 22.91 -10.53
CA ALA A 437 -6.97 21.75 -9.84
C ALA A 437 -8.30 21.31 -10.48
N GLU A 438 -9.17 22.26 -10.82
CA GLU A 438 -10.43 22.00 -11.54
C GLU A 438 -10.18 21.26 -12.87
N GLU A 439 -9.20 21.71 -13.67
CA GLU A 439 -8.84 21.05 -14.92
C GLU A 439 -8.37 19.62 -14.69
N GLN A 440 -7.52 19.41 -13.69
CA GLN A 440 -6.99 18.07 -13.39
C GLN A 440 -8.08 17.14 -12.88
N TYR A 441 -9.00 17.58 -12.01
CA TYR A 441 -10.12 16.72 -11.60
C TYR A 441 -11.07 16.39 -12.76
N LYS A 442 -11.33 17.33 -13.67
CA LYS A 442 -12.05 17.02 -14.92
C LYS A 442 -11.29 16.01 -15.77
N GLY A 443 -9.96 16.12 -15.84
CA GLY A 443 -9.09 15.13 -16.46
C GLY A 443 -9.25 13.74 -15.84
N ALA A 444 -9.26 13.66 -14.51
CA ALA A 444 -9.47 12.40 -13.79
C ALA A 444 -10.82 11.76 -14.12
N LEU A 445 -11.89 12.57 -14.14
CA LEU A 445 -13.25 12.13 -14.47
C LEU A 445 -13.43 11.73 -15.94
N ARG A 446 -12.64 12.27 -16.88
CA ARG A 446 -12.64 11.78 -18.27
C ARG A 446 -12.16 10.33 -18.37
N PHE A 447 -11.24 9.92 -17.51
CA PHE A 447 -10.71 8.54 -17.48
C PHE A 447 -11.52 7.61 -16.58
N ASN A 448 -12.06 8.12 -15.47
CA ASN A 448 -12.96 7.38 -14.59
C ASN A 448 -14.18 8.23 -14.22
N PRO A 449 -15.23 8.23 -15.05
CA PRO A 449 -16.42 9.04 -14.82
C PRO A 449 -17.20 8.67 -13.56
N ALA A 450 -17.01 7.45 -13.04
CA ALA A 450 -17.69 6.95 -11.85
C ALA A 450 -16.78 7.02 -10.60
N ASP A 451 -15.81 7.94 -10.55
CA ASP A 451 -15.00 8.16 -9.36
C ASP A 451 -15.65 9.15 -8.38
N PRO A 452 -16.23 8.68 -7.26
CA PRO A 452 -16.90 9.55 -6.30
C PRO A 452 -15.97 10.61 -5.70
N LYS A 453 -14.69 10.29 -5.50
CA LYS A 453 -13.73 11.23 -4.89
C LYS A 453 -13.39 12.37 -5.84
N SER A 454 -13.10 12.08 -7.10
CA SER A 454 -12.88 13.12 -8.11
C SER A 454 -14.10 14.04 -8.27
N HIS A 455 -15.32 13.49 -8.20
CA HIS A 455 -16.55 14.29 -8.18
C HIS A 455 -16.62 15.22 -6.95
N MET A 456 -16.39 14.68 -5.75
CA MET A 456 -16.42 15.45 -4.51
C MET A 456 -15.36 16.56 -4.49
N ASP A 457 -14.11 16.24 -4.80
CA ASP A 457 -13.01 17.21 -4.75
C ASP A 457 -13.15 18.30 -5.82
N LEU A 458 -13.64 17.95 -7.02
CA LEU A 458 -14.02 18.94 -8.04
C LEU A 458 -15.08 19.90 -7.51
N ALA A 459 -16.12 19.38 -6.84
CA ALA A 459 -17.16 20.22 -6.27
C ALA A 459 -16.65 21.12 -5.14
N VAL A 460 -15.74 20.63 -4.29
CA VAL A 460 -15.09 21.43 -3.24
C VAL A 460 -14.27 22.57 -3.86
N VAL A 461 -13.51 22.29 -4.92
CA VAL A 461 -12.76 23.32 -5.66
C VAL A 461 -13.70 24.35 -6.29
N LEU A 462 -14.78 23.91 -6.94
CA LEU A 462 -15.80 24.82 -7.51
C LEU A 462 -16.47 25.68 -6.42
N THR A 463 -16.73 25.10 -5.24
CA THR A 463 -17.29 25.83 -4.08
C THR A 463 -16.31 26.89 -3.57
N ALA A 464 -15.01 26.57 -3.49
CA ALA A 464 -13.98 27.54 -3.11
C ALA A 464 -13.87 28.70 -4.10
N GLN A 465 -14.14 28.44 -5.38
CA GLN A 465 -14.24 29.46 -6.43
C GLN A 465 -15.61 30.17 -6.48
N ALA A 466 -16.51 29.93 -5.53
CA ALA A 466 -17.89 30.43 -5.48
C ALA A 466 -18.78 30.03 -6.69
N LYS A 467 -18.41 28.98 -7.44
CA LYS A 467 -19.18 28.40 -8.55
C LYS A 467 -20.18 27.35 -8.03
N PHE A 468 -21.09 27.76 -7.13
CA PHE A 468 -21.95 26.84 -6.38
C PHE A 468 -22.89 25.99 -7.26
N ASP A 469 -23.47 26.59 -8.31
CA ASP A 469 -24.38 25.88 -9.22
C ASP A 469 -23.66 24.78 -10.02
N ALA A 470 -22.38 24.98 -10.34
CA ALA A 470 -21.55 23.98 -11.00
C ALA A 470 -21.10 22.87 -10.02
N ALA A 471 -20.97 23.17 -8.72
CA ALA A 471 -20.53 22.23 -7.70
C ALA A 471 -21.61 21.20 -7.34
N ALA A 472 -22.87 21.64 -7.24
CA ALA A 472 -24.00 20.80 -6.82
C ALA A 472 -24.14 19.46 -7.58
N PRO A 473 -24.17 19.42 -8.92
CA PRO A 473 -24.33 18.15 -9.65
C PRO A 473 -23.17 17.18 -9.40
N HIS A 474 -21.97 17.69 -9.13
CA HIS A 474 -20.83 16.83 -8.80
C HIS A 474 -20.95 16.22 -7.40
N MET A 475 -21.45 16.96 -6.40
CA MET A 475 -21.71 16.40 -5.06
C MET A 475 -22.87 15.40 -5.07
N GLU A 476 -23.93 15.68 -5.86
CA GLU A 476 -25.04 14.75 -6.07
C GLU A 476 -24.56 13.42 -6.67
N GLU A 477 -23.73 13.46 -7.71
CA GLU A 477 -23.18 12.25 -8.33
C GLU A 477 -22.23 11.50 -7.38
N ALA A 478 -21.39 12.20 -6.60
CA ALA A 478 -20.54 11.57 -5.59
C ALA A 478 -21.38 10.81 -4.54
N LEU A 479 -22.50 11.38 -4.10
CA LEU A 479 -23.45 10.74 -3.19
C LEU A 479 -24.24 9.61 -3.85
N HIS A 480 -24.61 9.73 -5.12
CA HIS A 480 -25.22 8.64 -5.87
C HIS A 480 -24.30 7.42 -5.95
N LEU A 481 -23.00 7.65 -6.21
CA LEU A 481 -21.97 6.61 -6.25
C LEU A 481 -21.64 6.04 -4.86
N GLN A 482 -21.70 6.86 -3.80
CA GLN A 482 -21.43 6.44 -2.42
C GLN A 482 -22.46 7.03 -1.43
N PRO A 483 -23.67 6.44 -1.34
CA PRO A 483 -24.78 7.01 -0.56
C PRO A 483 -24.60 6.92 0.96
N ASN A 484 -23.62 6.16 1.44
CA ASN A 484 -23.34 6.00 2.87
C ASN A 484 -22.02 6.66 3.29
N ASN A 485 -21.55 7.66 2.52
CA ASN A 485 -20.34 8.40 2.87
C ASN A 485 -20.69 9.68 3.65
N GLY A 486 -20.42 9.68 4.96
CA GLY A 486 -20.77 10.79 5.85
C GLY A 486 -20.05 12.10 5.53
N GLU A 487 -18.81 12.06 5.06
CA GLU A 487 -18.06 13.27 4.65
C GLU A 487 -18.71 13.92 3.43
N PHE A 488 -19.23 13.12 2.50
CA PHE A 488 -19.92 13.63 1.31
C PHE A 488 -21.25 14.28 1.67
N HIS A 489 -22.01 13.66 2.58
CA HIS A 489 -23.23 14.26 3.11
C HIS A 489 -22.95 15.61 3.77
N PHE A 490 -21.89 15.71 4.58
CA PHE A 490 -21.48 16.96 5.20
C PHE A 490 -21.12 18.04 4.16
N ASN A 491 -20.26 17.72 3.19
CA ASN A 491 -19.84 18.68 2.17
C ASN A 491 -21.04 19.18 1.34
N TYR A 492 -21.96 18.28 0.99
CA TYR A 492 -23.17 18.66 0.25
C TYR A 492 -24.12 19.52 1.08
N ALA A 493 -24.32 19.19 2.37
CA ALA A 493 -25.10 20.02 3.28
C ALA A 493 -24.54 21.44 3.40
N SER A 494 -23.21 21.56 3.49
CA SER A 494 -22.52 22.86 3.54
C SER A 494 -22.72 23.68 2.27
N LEU A 495 -22.66 23.03 1.10
CA LEU A 495 -22.94 23.68 -0.19
C LEU A 495 -24.41 24.13 -0.28
N LEU A 496 -25.36 23.27 0.11
CA LEU A 496 -26.80 23.59 0.11
C LEU A 496 -27.11 24.79 1.01
N GLN A 497 -26.45 24.89 2.17
CA GLN A 497 -26.58 26.05 3.07
C GLN A 497 -26.09 27.34 2.40
N ARG A 498 -24.96 27.29 1.66
CA ARG A 498 -24.45 28.44 0.88
C ARG A 498 -25.38 28.83 -0.26
N LEU A 499 -26.08 27.87 -0.85
CA LEU A 499 -27.12 28.08 -1.86
C LEU A 499 -28.46 28.58 -1.27
N GLY A 500 -28.57 28.71 0.05
CA GLY A 500 -29.82 29.09 0.72
C GLY A 500 -30.87 27.97 0.79
N ARG A 501 -30.51 26.74 0.41
CA ARG A 501 -31.39 25.55 0.39
C ARG A 501 -31.34 24.81 1.73
N GLY A 502 -31.65 25.53 2.81
CA GLY A 502 -31.53 25.02 4.19
C GLY A 502 -32.39 23.79 4.48
N ASP A 503 -33.60 23.74 3.91
CA ASP A 503 -34.52 22.60 4.09
C ASP A 503 -33.96 21.28 3.54
N GLU A 504 -33.17 21.37 2.46
CA GLU A 504 -32.50 20.22 1.87
C GLU A 504 -31.20 19.88 2.60
N ALA A 505 -30.51 20.87 3.17
CA ALA A 505 -29.25 20.65 3.91
C ALA A 505 -29.45 19.80 5.18
N GLY A 506 -30.59 19.96 5.88
CA GLY A 506 -30.85 19.33 7.17
C GLY A 506 -30.72 17.80 7.17
N PRO A 507 -31.42 17.07 6.29
CA PRO A 507 -31.27 15.62 6.16
C PRO A 507 -29.84 15.16 5.89
N HIS A 508 -29.04 15.96 5.17
CA HIS A 508 -27.64 15.64 4.89
C HIS A 508 -26.75 15.86 6.12
N TYR A 509 -26.95 16.92 6.91
CA TYR A 509 -26.25 17.08 8.19
C TYR A 509 -26.57 15.95 9.18
N GLU A 510 -27.84 15.56 9.27
CA GLU A 510 -28.27 14.43 10.10
C GLU A 510 -27.63 13.10 9.63
N ALA A 511 -27.63 12.84 8.32
CA ALA A 511 -27.00 11.67 7.75
C ALA A 511 -25.48 11.64 8.02
N ALA A 512 -24.80 12.78 7.91
CA ALA A 512 -23.37 12.89 8.21
C ALA A 512 -23.07 12.52 9.67
N ALA A 513 -23.80 13.08 10.64
CA ALA A 513 -23.65 12.76 12.06
C ALA A 513 -23.95 11.28 12.37
N ARG A 514 -24.98 10.71 11.72
CA ARG A 514 -25.33 9.29 11.86
C ARG A 514 -24.27 8.34 11.27
N LEU A 515 -23.70 8.68 10.13
CA LEU A 515 -22.69 7.88 9.43
C LEU A 515 -21.28 8.03 10.04
N LEU A 516 -21.03 9.12 10.77
CA LEU A 516 -19.78 9.40 11.47
C LEU A 516 -20.04 9.59 12.98
N PRO A 517 -20.51 8.57 13.71
CA PRO A 517 -20.94 8.69 15.11
C PRO A 517 -19.80 8.99 16.10
N ASP A 518 -18.56 8.86 15.65
CA ASP A 518 -17.33 9.12 16.40
C ASP A 518 -16.57 10.35 15.88
N SER A 519 -17.14 11.12 14.94
CA SER A 519 -16.54 12.38 14.47
C SER A 519 -17.08 13.56 15.27
N PRO A 520 -16.25 14.23 16.09
CA PRO A 520 -16.68 15.43 16.79
C PRO A 520 -17.04 16.55 15.81
N GLU A 521 -16.37 16.66 14.67
CA GLU A 521 -16.64 17.65 13.63
C GLU A 521 -18.02 17.46 12.98
N ALA A 522 -18.45 16.20 12.74
CA ALA A 522 -19.78 15.93 12.18
C ALA A 522 -20.90 16.39 13.11
N HIS A 523 -20.80 16.05 14.41
CA HIS A 523 -21.75 16.48 15.44
C HIS A 523 -21.73 18.00 15.65
N TYR A 524 -20.55 18.62 15.70
CA TYR A 524 -20.40 20.07 15.84
C TYR A 524 -21.09 20.83 14.69
N ASN A 525 -20.85 20.43 13.44
CA ASN A 525 -21.42 21.10 12.29
C ASN A 525 -22.94 20.88 12.17
N HIS A 526 -23.43 19.68 12.50
CA HIS A 526 -24.88 19.44 12.58
C HIS A 526 -25.53 20.33 13.64
N ALA A 527 -24.89 20.50 14.79
CA ALA A 527 -25.37 21.41 15.83
C ALA A 527 -25.42 22.87 15.38
N LEU A 528 -24.39 23.35 14.66
CA LEU A 528 -24.39 24.70 14.10
C LEU A 528 -25.57 24.92 13.14
N PHE A 529 -25.85 23.94 12.30
CA PHE A 529 -27.02 23.98 11.42
C PHE A 529 -28.33 24.03 12.22
N LEU A 530 -28.50 23.15 13.22
CA LEU A 530 -29.70 23.12 14.08
C LEU A 530 -29.90 24.44 14.83
N ALA A 531 -28.82 25.03 15.36
CA ALA A 531 -28.85 26.31 16.04
C ALA A 531 -29.29 27.43 15.09
N SER A 532 -28.79 27.45 13.85
CA SER A 532 -29.21 28.43 12.83
C SER A 532 -30.68 28.28 12.43
N GLY A 533 -31.24 27.08 12.52
CA GLY A 533 -32.65 26.77 12.30
C GLY A 533 -33.55 26.93 13.53
N GLY A 534 -33.04 27.49 14.64
CA GLY A 534 -33.80 27.71 15.87
C GLY A 534 -34.06 26.47 16.73
N LYS A 535 -33.46 25.32 16.39
CA LYS A 535 -33.61 24.04 17.11
C LYS A 535 -32.59 23.93 18.25
N GLY A 536 -32.62 24.88 19.18
CA GLY A 536 -31.58 25.03 20.22
C GLY A 536 -31.36 23.79 21.11
N ASN A 537 -32.44 23.10 21.51
CA ASN A 537 -32.31 21.90 22.35
C ASN A 537 -31.62 20.72 21.63
N ASP A 538 -31.87 20.55 20.33
CA ASP A 538 -31.21 19.49 19.55
C ASP A 538 -29.76 19.87 19.23
N ALA A 539 -29.49 21.16 18.98
CA ALA A 539 -28.12 21.66 18.87
C ALA A 539 -27.29 21.40 20.14
N ILE A 540 -27.87 21.58 21.34
CA ILE A 540 -27.18 21.27 22.61
C ILE A 540 -26.82 19.78 22.69
N LYS A 541 -27.71 18.85 22.32
CA LYS A 541 -27.42 17.41 22.33
C LYS A 541 -26.25 17.05 21.43
N GLU A 542 -26.24 17.60 20.22
CA GLU A 542 -25.16 17.36 19.25
C GLU A 542 -23.84 17.98 19.72
N LEU A 543 -23.86 19.18 20.30
CA LEU A 543 -22.68 19.82 20.91
C LEU A 543 -22.14 19.02 22.10
N GLN A 544 -23.01 18.50 22.97
CA GLN A 544 -22.61 17.63 24.07
C GLN A 544 -21.93 16.37 23.55
N ARG A 545 -22.42 15.78 22.45
CA ARG A 545 -21.78 14.62 21.82
C ARG A 545 -20.40 14.97 21.25
N ALA A 546 -20.27 16.11 20.56
CA ALA A 546 -18.99 16.58 20.03
C ALA A 546 -17.96 16.79 21.16
N VAL A 547 -18.36 17.42 22.26
CA VAL A 547 -17.52 17.63 23.45
C VAL A 547 -17.18 16.32 24.16
N GLN A 548 -18.11 15.36 24.22
CA GLN A 548 -17.84 14.04 24.79
C GLN A 548 -16.77 13.28 24.00
N LEU A 549 -16.85 13.33 22.66
CA LEU A 549 -15.88 12.70 21.76
C LEU A 549 -14.53 13.39 21.81
N LYS A 550 -14.52 14.72 21.91
CA LYS A 550 -13.30 15.54 21.96
C LYS A 550 -13.43 16.65 23.02
N PRO A 551 -13.06 16.35 24.28
CA PRO A 551 -13.20 17.31 25.38
C PRO A 551 -12.40 18.61 25.21
N ASP A 552 -11.32 18.59 24.44
CA ASP A 552 -10.48 19.75 24.13
C ASP A 552 -10.91 20.51 22.86
N HIS A 553 -12.07 20.19 22.28
CA HIS A 553 -12.61 20.91 21.13
C HIS A 553 -13.14 22.30 21.53
N VAL A 554 -12.24 23.27 21.58
CA VAL A 554 -12.48 24.68 21.99
C VAL A 554 -13.76 25.26 21.40
N ASP A 555 -13.96 25.18 20.08
CA ASP A 555 -15.13 25.81 19.45
C ASP A 555 -16.45 25.14 19.82
N ALA A 556 -16.44 23.84 20.09
CA ALA A 556 -17.63 23.09 20.50
C ALA A 556 -17.96 23.38 21.96
N GLN A 557 -16.94 23.49 22.82
CA GLN A 557 -17.07 23.94 24.20
C GLN A 557 -17.70 25.33 24.27
N LEU A 558 -17.21 26.29 23.48
CA LEU A 558 -17.76 27.64 23.44
C LEU A 558 -19.19 27.67 22.92
N LYS A 559 -19.49 26.98 21.82
CA LYS A 559 -20.85 26.93 21.27
C LYS A 559 -21.84 26.23 22.20
N LEU A 560 -21.40 25.20 22.92
CA LEU A 560 -22.20 24.54 23.95
C LEU A 560 -22.49 25.50 25.11
N ALA A 561 -21.46 26.20 25.58
CA ALA A 561 -21.61 27.19 26.65
C ALA A 561 -22.54 28.34 26.26
N ASP A 562 -22.41 28.87 25.03
CA ASP A 562 -23.30 29.90 24.48
C ASP A 562 -24.75 29.40 24.43
N ALA A 563 -24.98 28.17 23.97
CA ALA A 563 -26.31 27.57 23.87
C ALA A 563 -26.95 27.31 25.23
N LEU A 564 -26.17 26.81 26.20
CA LEU A 564 -26.60 26.59 27.58
C LEU A 564 -26.89 27.93 28.29
N PHE A 565 -26.05 28.94 28.08
CA PHE A 565 -26.27 30.29 28.58
C PHE A 565 -27.60 30.87 28.06
N ALA A 566 -27.88 30.73 26.76
CA ALA A 566 -29.13 31.17 26.16
C ALA A 566 -30.36 30.40 26.70
N LYS A 567 -30.19 29.13 27.07
CA LYS A 567 -31.23 28.31 27.70
C LYS A 567 -31.44 28.64 29.18
N GLY A 568 -30.48 29.33 29.82
CA GLY A 568 -30.51 29.69 31.25
C GLY A 568 -29.77 28.70 32.16
N ASP A 569 -29.10 27.69 31.61
CA ASP A 569 -28.33 26.70 32.36
C ASP A 569 -26.92 27.26 32.70
N LEU A 570 -26.91 28.34 33.50
CA LEU A 570 -25.72 29.18 33.74
C LEU A 570 -24.55 28.41 34.37
N GLU A 571 -24.82 27.46 35.26
CA GLU A 571 -23.76 26.70 35.94
C GLU A 571 -23.01 25.77 34.96
N GLU A 572 -23.73 25.07 34.08
CA GLU A 572 -23.15 24.19 33.07
C GLU A 572 -22.43 25.02 32.00
N ALA A 573 -23.02 26.13 31.56
CA ALA A 573 -22.39 27.08 30.66
C ALA A 573 -21.03 27.58 31.20
N ARG A 574 -20.96 27.91 32.50
CA ARG A 574 -19.70 28.32 33.15
C ARG A 574 -18.63 27.25 33.09
N MET A 575 -18.99 25.98 33.35
CA MET A 575 -18.02 24.87 33.27
C MET A 575 -17.41 24.75 31.88
N HIS A 576 -18.23 24.88 30.83
CA HIS A 576 -17.78 24.79 29.45
C HIS A 576 -16.95 26.01 29.01
N TYR A 577 -17.29 27.24 29.42
CA TYR A 577 -16.42 28.41 29.19
C TYR A 577 -15.05 28.26 29.86
N VAL A 578 -15.02 27.78 31.11
CA VAL A 578 -13.76 27.54 31.83
C VAL A 578 -12.96 26.40 31.19
N SER A 579 -13.62 25.34 30.71
CA SER A 579 -12.97 24.26 29.97
C SER A 579 -12.33 24.76 28.67
N ALA A 580 -13.04 25.60 27.90
CA ALA A 580 -12.51 26.22 26.69
C ALA A 580 -11.26 27.08 26.99
N LEU A 581 -11.29 27.87 28.07
CA LEU A 581 -10.13 28.66 28.53
C LEU A 581 -9.00 27.80 29.09
N GLY A 582 -9.29 26.62 29.64
CA GLY A 582 -8.29 25.64 30.04
C GLY A 582 -7.54 25.05 28.84
N ALA A 583 -8.24 24.85 27.72
CA ALA A 583 -7.66 24.37 26.46
C ALA A 583 -6.91 25.48 25.69
N ASP A 584 -7.48 26.69 25.62
CA ASP A 584 -6.80 27.87 25.07
C ASP A 584 -7.06 29.13 25.94
N PRO A 585 -6.08 29.49 26.80
CA PRO A 585 -6.18 30.66 27.66
C PRO A 585 -6.18 32.02 26.95
N LYS A 586 -5.93 32.09 25.64
CA LYS A 586 -5.83 33.36 24.88
C LYS A 586 -7.11 33.73 24.14
N LEU A 587 -8.20 33.00 24.39
CA LEU A 587 -9.49 33.25 23.75
C LEU A 587 -10.19 34.47 24.36
N ALA A 588 -9.97 35.65 23.76
CA ALA A 588 -10.66 36.88 24.14
C ALA A 588 -12.20 36.73 24.13
N VAL A 589 -12.74 35.97 23.17
CA VAL A 589 -14.18 35.68 23.05
C VAL A 589 -14.70 34.91 24.28
N ALA A 590 -13.96 33.90 24.75
CA ALA A 590 -14.35 33.10 25.90
C ALA A 590 -14.34 33.93 27.20
N HIS A 591 -13.34 34.80 27.38
CA HIS A 591 -13.32 35.75 28.50
C HIS A 591 -14.51 36.73 28.46
N ASN A 592 -14.85 37.27 27.29
CA ASN A 592 -16.04 38.12 27.16
C ASN A 592 -17.33 37.35 27.51
N SER A 593 -17.52 36.15 26.98
CA SER A 593 -18.72 35.33 27.27
C SER A 593 -18.81 34.92 28.74
N LEU A 594 -17.69 34.59 29.38
CA LEU A 594 -17.65 34.31 30.82
C LEU A 594 -17.94 35.56 31.66
N GLY A 595 -17.47 36.74 31.23
CA GLY A 595 -17.82 38.01 31.85
C GLY A 595 -19.32 38.31 31.76
N ARG A 596 -19.94 38.06 30.60
CA ARG A 596 -21.40 38.19 30.42
C ARG A 596 -22.15 37.27 31.37
N LEU A 597 -21.69 36.03 31.50
CA LEU A 597 -22.28 35.06 32.43
C LEU A 597 -22.22 35.55 33.88
N TYR A 598 -21.06 36.03 34.35
CA TYR A 598 -20.92 36.58 35.70
C TYR A 598 -21.78 37.81 35.93
N LEU A 599 -21.91 38.67 34.92
CA LEU A 599 -22.77 39.84 34.99
C LEU A 599 -24.25 39.42 35.16
N THR A 600 -24.70 38.40 34.42
CA THR A 600 -26.05 37.83 34.56
C THR A 600 -26.27 37.18 35.94
N GLN A 601 -25.25 36.60 36.55
CA GLN A 601 -25.30 36.05 37.92
C GLN A 601 -25.19 37.13 39.02
N GLY A 602 -25.05 38.41 38.66
CA GLY A 602 -24.85 39.51 39.61
C GLY A 602 -23.44 39.58 40.21
N GLN A 603 -22.50 38.78 39.70
CA GLN A 603 -21.10 38.75 40.13
C GLN A 603 -20.29 39.83 39.39
N ILE A 604 -20.64 41.09 39.63
CA ILE A 604 -20.17 42.25 38.86
C ILE A 604 -18.64 42.38 38.88
N SER A 605 -17.99 42.19 40.03
CA SER A 605 -16.52 42.30 40.13
C SER A 605 -15.81 41.22 39.30
N GLN A 606 -16.34 39.99 39.25
CA GLN A 606 -15.78 38.92 38.41
C GLN A 606 -16.01 39.20 36.93
N ALA A 607 -17.17 39.76 36.57
CA ALA A 607 -17.46 40.18 35.20
C ALA A 607 -16.45 41.23 34.71
N ILE A 608 -16.17 42.26 35.51
CA ILE A 608 -15.18 43.31 35.20
C ILE A 608 -13.79 42.73 34.93
N VAL A 609 -13.35 41.76 35.74
CA VAL A 609 -12.05 41.08 35.54
C VAL A 609 -12.02 40.36 34.20
N GLN A 610 -13.06 39.59 33.88
CA GLN A 610 -13.11 38.82 32.62
C GLN A 610 -13.17 39.72 31.39
N PHE A 611 -13.96 40.80 31.41
CA PHE A 611 -13.97 41.76 30.31
C PHE A 611 -12.62 42.49 30.16
N GLY A 612 -11.94 42.79 31.27
CA GLY A 612 -10.60 43.34 31.27
C GLY A 612 -9.58 42.41 30.60
N GLU A 613 -9.62 41.11 30.91
CA GLU A 613 -8.76 40.11 30.25
C GLU A 613 -9.08 39.96 28.76
N ALA A 614 -10.37 39.97 28.37
CA ALA A 614 -10.77 39.96 26.97
C ALA A 614 -10.16 41.14 26.18
N LEU A 615 -10.17 42.36 26.76
CA LEU A 615 -9.58 43.56 26.15
C LEU A 615 -8.06 43.58 26.22
N ARG A 616 -7.45 42.95 27.24
CA ARG A 616 -5.99 42.78 27.29
C ARG A 616 -5.50 41.88 26.15
N LEU A 617 -6.27 40.83 25.83
CA LEU A 617 -5.97 39.89 24.74
C LEU A 617 -6.33 40.46 23.36
N ASN A 618 -7.43 41.21 23.27
CA ASN A 618 -7.86 41.90 22.06
C ASN A 618 -8.35 43.34 22.38
N PRO A 619 -7.45 44.34 22.30
CA PRO A 619 -7.78 45.74 22.63
C PRO A 619 -8.92 46.35 21.81
N ASP A 620 -9.15 45.87 20.58
CA ASP A 620 -10.19 46.39 19.67
C ASP A 620 -11.52 45.65 19.79
N TYR A 621 -11.71 44.82 20.84
CA TYR A 621 -12.92 44.03 21.03
C TYR A 621 -14.09 44.88 21.56
N LYS A 622 -14.77 45.57 20.65
CA LYS A 622 -15.87 46.51 20.94
C LYS A 622 -16.97 45.96 21.87
N GLU A 623 -17.34 44.69 21.70
CA GLU A 623 -18.37 44.08 22.55
C GLU A 623 -17.91 43.97 24.02
N ALA A 624 -16.64 43.58 24.24
CA ALA A 624 -16.07 43.50 25.59
C ALA A 624 -15.89 44.88 26.23
N GLU A 625 -15.56 45.90 25.44
CA GLU A 625 -15.50 47.30 25.90
C GLU A 625 -16.85 47.78 26.42
N GLU A 626 -17.91 47.56 25.63
CA GLU A 626 -19.26 47.95 26.00
C GLU A 626 -19.74 47.17 27.23
N ASN A 627 -19.52 45.86 27.28
CA ASN A 627 -19.88 45.03 28.42
C ASN A 627 -19.13 45.46 29.70
N LEU A 628 -17.86 45.84 29.60
CA LEU A 628 -17.08 46.39 30.72
C LEU A 628 -17.65 47.72 31.21
N ARG A 629 -18.05 48.61 30.28
CA ARG A 629 -18.67 49.90 30.62
C ARG A 629 -19.97 49.69 31.40
N VAL A 630 -20.82 48.77 30.93
CA VAL A 630 -22.07 48.39 31.61
C VAL A 630 -21.79 47.81 32.99
N ALA A 631 -20.84 46.86 33.11
CA ALA A 631 -20.51 46.25 34.39
C ALA A 631 -19.99 47.27 35.42
N ARG A 632 -19.12 48.21 35.02
CA ARG A 632 -18.60 49.28 35.89
C ARG A 632 -19.69 50.26 36.34
N ALA A 633 -20.64 50.57 35.46
CA ALA A 633 -21.77 51.44 35.82
C ALA A 633 -22.66 50.78 36.89
N SER A 634 -22.92 49.47 36.75
CA SER A 634 -23.65 48.69 37.75
C SER A 634 -22.90 48.58 39.08
N ASP A 635 -21.58 48.39 39.06
CA ASP A 635 -20.73 48.34 40.26
C ASP A 635 -20.80 49.66 41.06
N ALA A 636 -20.70 50.80 40.36
CA ALA A 636 -20.79 52.13 40.96
C ALA A 636 -22.17 52.41 41.57
N GLN A 637 -23.24 51.84 41.01
CA GLN A 637 -24.60 51.96 41.55
C GLN A 637 -24.78 51.11 42.82
N VAL A 638 -24.25 49.89 42.85
CA VAL A 638 -24.27 49.01 44.03
C VAL A 638 -23.48 49.61 45.18
N LEU A 639 -22.31 50.19 44.91
CA LEU A 639 -21.50 50.89 45.92
C LEU A 639 -22.21 52.13 46.49
N ARG A 640 -22.96 52.88 45.68
CA ARG A 640 -23.75 54.02 46.18
C ARG A 640 -24.95 53.59 47.04
N GLN A 641 -25.55 52.43 46.77
CA GLN A 641 -26.68 51.91 47.54
C GLN A 641 -26.25 51.25 48.86
N THR A 642 -24.99 50.83 48.99
CA THR A 642 -24.45 50.22 50.21
C THR A 642 -23.81 51.24 51.16
N HIS A 643 -23.60 52.48 50.72
CA HIS A 643 -23.05 53.60 51.50
C HIS A 643 -24.08 54.65 51.94
N ASN A 644 -25.37 54.48 51.61
CA ASN A 644 -26.51 55.18 52.21
C ASN A 644 -27.24 54.22 53.15
#